data_AF-A0A074WF35-F1
#
_entry.id   AF-A0A074WF35-F1
#
_cell.length_a   1.000
_cell.length_b   1.000
_cell.length_c   1.000
_cell.angle_alpha   90.00
_cell.angle_beta   90.00
_cell.angle_gamma   90.00
#
_symmetry.space_group_name_H-M   'P 1'
#
loop_
_entity.id
_entity.type
_entity.pdbx_description
1 polymer ?
#
loop_
_entity_poly.entity_id
_entity_poly.type
_entity_poly.pdbx_seq_one_letter_code
_entity_poly.pdbx_strand_id
1 'polypeptide(L)'
;ANLPVEVWQHVFLYLTPDDLSRCLRVSRLFRSYLTDLTATMSVRLPPRRNGLKVLDSEAIWTSARKLFAPNLPRPLAGFTEMHMFQLLGGRDCQACGALPLQPNQPTTPFDAGPGHGGVRIIWSFSARLCSECFELYSVKVVSAGLPHAFCTPDLHYIPATLQAQAAASIKGTMFKVYSQKHIDDLQQEHQNAMEFGTAAAEEWVKGLPLLGKQQMADAARLERWEASLPLGSDIPQEWRAPRNLKEVNEARASRRADIERRCYSEFQPPLMPNVLQHMESFHAAMQITTPLTDSAWEVLKPRLYAQRDAAEQIEYMREEQMRALQATMPDPAYHAMYSQPVDPTVLQRQYEAAQAPIRKKLGMYADDLIRIKWKKGKLLTHDNCPEFAVEVLLYARNRFLEVERPHDMPPDQMAEETDPWFVSLENMRWLYDQKVKTYTDKYLRELFHCAECKSLGKSYAFEGMIQHYGAKHTTDFSRGNIVVHWQSAEWPDECPLEPCNGATPNPALPPKPPKKAPEAGDTNHNQLLDNHNAPAQSAYPSNQNGPYNQSGHPAYPPDAHTSHVPYGYPYATATPADPHQHVYYPPPVNPRNLYQDQVDFLANLAREIWDTIAGIQSLEESVRVHTVLHHVVSRFKAHFGGEPTLDMLADALFNHELMRPIKDAGEMACMTCISSNLDGFVAFKPYAKRIADYKLYNTSSLITHFKAVHLGSDSGLDWKEDMIELPEDDNIRQLLIAIGMNDEKLGLIAAVFPKLFPNPLPRIG
;
A
#
# COMPACT_ATOMS: atom_id res chain seq x y z
N ALA A 1 4.28 -16.36 -27.34
CA ALA A 1 4.84 -15.29 -26.50
C ALA A 1 3.75 -14.25 -26.20
N ASN A 2 2.68 -14.66 -25.49
CA ASN A 2 1.39 -13.97 -25.55
C ASN A 2 0.98 -13.37 -24.18
N LEU A 3 1.96 -13.12 -23.30
CA LEU A 3 1.70 -12.38 -22.06
C LEU A 3 1.51 -10.89 -22.37
N PRO A 4 0.61 -10.19 -21.66
CA PRO A 4 0.42 -8.75 -21.78
C PRO A 4 1.71 -7.95 -21.50
N VAL A 5 1.76 -6.71 -21.99
CA VAL A 5 2.93 -5.83 -21.86
C VAL A 5 3.22 -5.49 -20.39
N GLU A 6 2.16 -5.29 -19.60
CA GLU A 6 2.20 -4.98 -18.17
C GLU A 6 2.88 -6.11 -17.38
N VAL A 7 2.63 -7.36 -17.78
CA VAL A 7 3.25 -8.55 -17.18
C VAL A 7 4.73 -8.64 -17.55
N TRP A 8 5.09 -8.37 -18.82
CA TRP A 8 6.50 -8.33 -19.22
C TRP A 8 7.28 -7.19 -18.55
N GLN A 9 6.71 -6.00 -18.49
CA GLN A 9 7.33 -4.85 -17.81
C GLN A 9 7.49 -5.09 -16.31
N HIS A 10 6.53 -5.75 -15.66
CA HIS A 10 6.68 -6.18 -14.27
C HIS A 10 7.82 -7.19 -14.08
N VAL A 11 7.97 -8.17 -15.00
CA VAL A 11 9.14 -9.08 -15.00
C VAL A 11 10.46 -8.32 -15.21
N PHE A 12 10.47 -7.30 -16.08
CA PHE A 12 11.66 -6.49 -16.36
C PHE A 12 12.17 -5.69 -15.16
N LEU A 13 11.31 -5.34 -14.17
CA LEU A 13 11.75 -4.70 -12.93
C LEU A 13 12.72 -5.54 -12.09
N TYR A 14 12.77 -6.85 -12.31
CA TYR A 14 13.63 -7.80 -11.60
C TYR A 14 14.91 -8.19 -12.38
N LEU A 15 15.13 -7.62 -13.56
CA LEU A 15 16.27 -7.93 -14.42
C LEU A 15 17.42 -6.92 -14.24
N THR A 16 18.66 -7.42 -14.38
CA THR A 16 19.84 -6.56 -14.38
C THR A 16 19.85 -5.66 -15.63
N PRO A 17 20.54 -4.50 -15.61
CA PRO A 17 20.71 -3.68 -16.81
C PRO A 17 21.35 -4.42 -18.00
N ASP A 18 22.22 -5.40 -17.72
CA ASP A 18 22.79 -6.30 -18.73
C ASP A 18 21.71 -7.19 -19.37
N ASP A 19 20.80 -7.75 -18.56
CA ASP A 19 19.72 -8.62 -19.03
C ASP A 19 18.63 -7.85 -19.76
N LEU A 20 18.30 -6.64 -19.31
CA LEU A 20 17.47 -5.69 -20.08
C LEU A 20 18.10 -5.39 -21.45
N SER A 21 19.42 -5.13 -21.48
CA SER A 21 20.17 -4.90 -22.72
C SER A 21 20.20 -6.13 -23.64
N ARG A 22 20.15 -7.35 -23.08
CA ARG A 22 19.94 -8.59 -23.84
C ARG A 22 18.50 -8.66 -24.37
N CYS A 23 17.48 -8.34 -23.58
CA CYS A 23 16.07 -8.34 -23.99
C CYS A 23 15.81 -7.45 -25.22
N LEU A 24 16.46 -6.29 -25.34
CA LEU A 24 16.44 -5.40 -26.52
C LEU A 24 16.84 -6.07 -27.85
N ARG A 25 17.50 -7.24 -27.78
CA ARG A 25 17.98 -8.04 -28.93
C ARG A 25 17.17 -9.32 -29.15
N VAL A 26 16.38 -9.77 -28.17
CA VAL A 26 15.61 -11.03 -28.22
C VAL A 26 14.28 -10.87 -28.95
N SER A 27 13.60 -9.72 -28.81
CA SER A 27 12.29 -9.49 -29.44
C SER A 27 12.07 -8.02 -29.78
N ARG A 28 11.42 -7.76 -30.93
CA ARG A 28 10.96 -6.41 -31.30
C ARG A 28 9.96 -5.84 -30.30
N LEU A 29 9.12 -6.70 -29.70
CA LEU A 29 8.19 -6.30 -28.64
C LEU A 29 8.95 -5.90 -27.37
N PHE A 30 9.95 -6.70 -26.95
CA PHE A 30 10.75 -6.39 -25.76
C PHE A 30 11.57 -5.12 -25.91
N ARG A 31 12.11 -4.86 -27.12
CA ARG A 31 12.66 -3.55 -27.45
C ARG A 31 11.63 -2.45 -27.21
N SER A 32 10.48 -2.52 -27.87
CA SER A 32 9.44 -1.48 -27.76
C SER A 32 8.97 -1.22 -26.33
N TYR A 33 8.83 -2.28 -25.52
CA TYR A 33 8.46 -2.20 -24.10
C TYR A 33 9.54 -1.60 -23.17
N LEU A 34 10.75 -1.43 -23.69
CA LEU A 34 11.94 -0.91 -23.00
C LEU A 34 12.53 0.35 -23.68
N THR A 35 11.94 0.83 -24.78
CA THR A 35 12.41 2.04 -25.52
C THR A 35 11.30 3.00 -25.94
N ASP A 36 10.10 2.53 -26.26
CA ASP A 36 9.10 3.33 -26.99
C ASP A 36 7.92 3.76 -26.10
N LEU A 37 7.64 3.04 -25.02
CA LEU A 37 6.52 3.33 -24.13
C LEU A 37 6.87 4.48 -23.19
N THR A 38 6.12 5.57 -23.29
CA THR A 38 6.26 6.78 -22.47
C THR A 38 5.15 6.90 -21.43
N ALA A 39 5.40 7.67 -20.37
CA ALA A 39 4.41 8.02 -19.34
C ALA A 39 3.08 8.60 -19.89
N THR A 40 3.06 9.21 -21.08
CA THR A 40 1.82 9.71 -21.71
C THR A 40 1.00 8.59 -22.36
N MET A 41 1.62 7.46 -22.71
CA MET A 41 0.93 6.30 -23.29
C MET A 41 0.37 5.35 -22.22
N SER A 42 1.05 5.19 -21.08
CA SER A 42 0.55 4.37 -19.98
C SER A 42 -0.75 4.89 -19.37
N VAL A 43 -0.94 6.21 -19.32
CA VAL A 43 -2.16 6.87 -18.80
C VAL A 43 -3.38 6.70 -19.73
N ARG A 44 -3.19 6.43 -21.02
CA ARG A 44 -4.29 6.35 -22.01
C ARG A 44 -4.90 4.96 -22.18
N LEU A 45 -4.36 3.95 -21.51
CA LEU A 45 -4.84 2.56 -21.60
C LEU A 45 -5.73 2.23 -20.39
N PRO A 46 -6.99 1.78 -20.60
CA PRO A 46 -7.84 1.37 -19.48
C PRO A 46 -7.20 0.24 -18.68
N PRO A 47 -7.21 0.28 -17.34
CA PRO A 47 -6.67 -0.80 -16.52
C PRO A 47 -7.42 -2.10 -16.83
N ARG A 48 -6.71 -3.08 -17.41
CA ARG A 48 -7.26 -4.41 -17.66
C ARG A 48 -7.33 -5.21 -16.36
N ARG A 49 -8.10 -6.30 -16.38
CA ARG A 49 -8.55 -7.13 -15.22
C ARG A 49 -7.46 -7.68 -14.28
N ASN A 50 -6.18 -7.42 -14.54
CA ASN A 50 -5.03 -7.96 -13.83
C ASN A 50 -4.36 -6.94 -12.87
N GLY A 51 -4.87 -5.71 -12.78
CA GLY A 51 -4.40 -4.67 -11.83
C GLY A 51 -3.05 -4.01 -12.18
N LEU A 52 -2.15 -4.72 -12.87
CA LEU A 52 -0.89 -4.15 -13.35
C LEU A 52 -1.13 -3.01 -14.35
N LYS A 53 -0.40 -1.91 -14.16
CA LYS A 53 -0.37 -0.75 -15.07
C LYS A 53 0.78 -0.90 -16.07
N VAL A 54 0.62 -0.35 -17.27
CA VAL A 54 1.74 -0.15 -18.21
C VAL A 54 2.74 0.82 -17.55
N LEU A 55 4.02 0.50 -17.62
CA LEU A 55 5.09 1.33 -17.09
C LEU A 55 5.73 2.17 -18.20
N ASP A 56 6.25 3.33 -17.80
CA ASP A 56 7.17 4.12 -18.60
C ASP A 56 8.49 3.34 -18.78
N SER A 57 9.05 3.32 -19.99
CA SER A 57 10.24 2.53 -20.31
C SER A 57 11.44 2.94 -19.45
N GLU A 58 11.59 4.26 -19.24
CA GLU A 58 12.68 4.83 -18.47
C GLU A 58 12.57 4.53 -16.97
N ALA A 59 11.34 4.39 -16.44
CA ALA A 59 11.12 3.96 -15.07
C ALA A 59 11.63 2.53 -14.81
N ILE A 60 11.58 1.63 -15.80
CA ILE A 60 12.12 0.26 -15.69
C ILE A 60 13.65 0.30 -15.59
N TRP A 61 14.32 1.03 -16.49
CA TRP A 61 15.78 1.21 -16.43
C TRP A 61 16.24 1.94 -15.15
N THR A 62 15.49 2.95 -14.72
CA THR A 62 15.70 3.65 -13.43
C THR A 62 15.60 2.70 -12.25
N SER A 63 14.63 1.77 -12.26
CA SER A 63 14.48 0.72 -11.25
C SER A 63 15.69 -0.20 -11.25
N ALA A 64 16.11 -0.68 -12.42
CA ALA A 64 17.29 -1.54 -12.55
C ALA A 64 18.58 -0.87 -12.07
N ARG A 65 18.80 0.43 -12.33
CA ARG A 65 19.94 1.16 -11.74
C ARG A 65 19.84 1.19 -10.22
N LYS A 66 18.71 1.62 -9.66
CA LYS A 66 18.51 1.72 -8.19
C LYS A 66 18.69 0.37 -7.48
N LEU A 67 18.25 -0.72 -8.09
CA LEU A 67 18.22 -2.04 -7.47
C LEU A 67 19.58 -2.78 -7.57
N PHE A 68 20.24 -2.70 -8.73
CA PHE A 68 21.45 -3.47 -9.02
C PHE A 68 22.75 -2.64 -9.02
N ALA A 69 22.67 -1.33 -9.24
CA ALA A 69 23.82 -0.43 -9.29
C ALA A 69 23.59 0.86 -8.45
N PRO A 70 23.27 0.77 -7.15
CA PRO A 70 22.90 1.93 -6.32
C PRO A 70 24.00 2.99 -6.21
N ASN A 71 25.27 2.59 -6.36
CA ASN A 71 26.42 3.50 -6.36
C ASN A 71 26.64 4.23 -7.69
N LEU A 72 25.94 3.86 -8.78
CA LEU A 72 26.06 4.53 -10.08
C LEU A 72 25.25 5.84 -10.06
N PRO A 73 25.86 7.00 -10.40
CA PRO A 73 25.15 8.27 -10.50
C PRO A 73 23.97 8.23 -11.47
N ARG A 74 23.08 9.22 -11.37
CA ARG A 74 22.07 9.43 -12.41
C ARG A 74 22.75 9.74 -13.76
N PRO A 75 22.13 9.36 -14.90
CA PRO A 75 22.57 9.70 -16.24
C PRO A 75 22.96 11.17 -16.42
N LEU A 76 23.73 11.45 -17.46
CA LEU A 76 24.03 12.81 -17.89
C LEU A 76 22.73 13.54 -18.32
N ALA A 77 22.72 14.86 -18.23
CA ALA A 77 21.57 15.67 -18.66
C ALA A 77 21.24 15.40 -20.13
N GLY A 78 19.97 15.05 -20.42
CA GLY A 78 19.51 14.66 -21.76
C GLY A 78 19.77 13.20 -22.15
N PHE A 79 20.48 12.41 -21.32
CA PHE A 79 20.68 10.98 -21.55
C PHE A 79 19.65 10.15 -20.77
N THR A 80 19.15 9.09 -21.41
CA THR A 80 18.37 8.05 -20.73
C THR A 80 19.29 7.13 -19.93
N GLU A 81 18.74 6.44 -18.94
CA GLU A 81 19.36 5.33 -18.22
C GLU A 81 19.87 4.27 -19.23
N MET A 82 19.11 3.97 -20.29
CA MET A 82 19.56 3.08 -21.36
C MET A 82 20.81 3.61 -22.10
N HIS A 83 20.83 4.88 -22.53
CA HIS A 83 22.01 5.47 -23.19
C HIS A 83 23.21 5.52 -22.24
N MET A 84 22.99 5.77 -20.95
CA MET A 84 24.02 5.73 -19.92
C MET A 84 24.63 4.33 -19.78
N PHE A 85 23.80 3.29 -19.72
CA PHE A 85 24.29 1.90 -19.69
C PHE A 85 25.01 1.48 -20.97
N GLN A 86 24.60 1.96 -22.14
CA GLN A 86 25.33 1.74 -23.39
C GLN A 86 26.70 2.43 -23.39
N LEU A 87 26.78 3.68 -22.92
CA LEU A 87 28.03 4.42 -22.79
C LEU A 87 29.01 3.75 -21.81
N LEU A 88 28.50 3.23 -20.69
CA LEU A 88 29.26 2.50 -19.66
C LEU A 88 29.70 1.09 -20.10
N GLY A 89 28.79 0.30 -20.65
CA GLY A 89 28.99 -1.13 -20.97
C GLY A 89 29.65 -1.42 -22.32
N GLY A 90 29.73 -0.43 -23.21
CA GLY A 90 30.49 -0.55 -24.47
C GLY A 90 32.00 -0.77 -24.23
N ARG A 91 32.75 -1.06 -25.32
CA ARG A 91 34.23 -1.18 -25.28
C ARG A 91 34.91 -0.55 -26.50
N ASP A 92 34.18 -0.47 -27.59
CA ASP A 92 34.47 0.16 -28.86
C ASP A 92 34.30 1.69 -28.85
N CYS A 93 35.00 2.38 -29.74
CA CYS A 93 34.82 3.79 -30.04
C CYS A 93 33.47 4.00 -30.74
N GLN A 94 32.57 4.81 -30.18
CA GLN A 94 31.23 5.05 -30.72
C GLN A 94 31.23 5.78 -32.07
N ALA A 95 32.34 6.41 -32.46
CA ALA A 95 32.49 7.11 -33.74
C ALA A 95 32.93 6.20 -34.90
N CYS A 96 33.73 5.16 -34.64
CA CYS A 96 34.36 4.34 -35.69
C CYS A 96 34.31 2.83 -35.47
N GLY A 97 33.80 2.35 -34.33
CA GLY A 97 33.75 0.94 -33.96
C GLY A 97 35.09 0.31 -33.57
N ALA A 98 36.19 1.09 -33.52
CA ALA A 98 37.51 0.59 -33.14
C ALA A 98 37.54 0.11 -31.68
N LEU A 99 38.02 -1.11 -31.45
CA LEU A 99 38.33 -1.63 -30.12
C LEU A 99 39.74 -1.16 -29.69
N PRO A 100 40.02 -1.01 -28.38
CA PRO A 100 41.35 -0.69 -27.90
C PRO A 100 42.34 -1.81 -28.25
N LEU A 101 43.54 -1.45 -28.72
CA LEU A 101 44.56 -2.39 -29.17
C LEU A 101 45.11 -3.26 -28.03
N GLN A 102 45.15 -2.71 -26.81
CA GLN A 102 45.54 -3.39 -25.57
C GLN A 102 44.69 -2.85 -24.40
N PRO A 103 44.54 -3.61 -23.30
CA PRO A 103 43.94 -3.08 -22.07
C PRO A 103 44.82 -1.93 -21.54
N ASN A 104 44.23 -0.75 -21.29
CA ASN A 104 45.01 0.37 -20.76
C ASN A 104 45.46 0.08 -19.32
N GLN A 105 46.73 0.33 -19.02
CA GLN A 105 47.33 0.15 -17.69
C GLN A 105 47.90 1.49 -17.19
N PRO A 106 47.02 2.45 -16.82
CA PRO A 106 47.47 3.76 -16.36
C PRO A 106 48.33 3.70 -15.11
N THR A 107 49.44 4.43 -15.15
CA THR A 107 50.34 4.67 -14.02
C THR A 107 49.87 5.84 -13.15
N THR A 108 49.05 6.74 -13.70
CA THR A 108 48.48 7.92 -13.05
C THR A 108 47.04 8.16 -13.49
N PRO A 109 46.28 9.09 -12.87
CA PRO A 109 44.97 9.51 -13.40
C PRO A 109 45.03 10.18 -14.79
N PHE A 110 46.22 10.57 -15.25
CA PHE A 110 46.43 11.42 -16.43
C PHE A 110 46.73 10.65 -17.73
N ASP A 111 47.19 9.40 -17.63
CA ASP A 111 47.43 8.45 -18.74
C ASP A 111 46.29 7.40 -18.88
N ALA A 112 45.20 7.56 -18.11
CA ALA A 112 44.02 6.67 -18.12
C ALA A 112 43.19 6.67 -19.42
N GLY A 113 43.64 7.37 -20.46
CA GLY A 113 43.17 7.21 -21.85
C GLY A 113 42.37 8.40 -22.39
N PRO A 114 41.96 8.40 -23.67
CA PRO A 114 42.09 7.28 -24.60
C PRO A 114 43.55 6.98 -24.94
N GLY A 115 44.35 7.98 -25.35
CA GLY A 115 45.74 7.76 -25.75
C GLY A 115 45.90 6.90 -27.00
N HIS A 116 47.10 6.82 -27.56
CA HIS A 116 47.37 6.11 -28.83
C HIS A 116 46.86 4.65 -28.82
N GLY A 117 45.83 4.38 -29.61
CA GLY A 117 45.24 3.04 -29.77
C GLY A 117 44.39 2.56 -28.58
N GLY A 118 44.14 3.42 -27.59
CA GLY A 118 43.19 3.18 -26.50
C GLY A 118 41.81 3.78 -26.79
N VAL A 119 40.84 3.50 -25.93
CA VAL A 119 39.45 3.99 -26.01
C VAL A 119 38.98 4.40 -24.61
N ARG A 120 38.35 5.58 -24.46
CA ARG A 120 37.81 6.05 -23.18
C ARG A 120 36.51 6.85 -23.36
N ILE A 121 35.69 6.88 -22.32
CA ILE A 121 34.59 7.84 -22.17
C ILE A 121 35.18 9.24 -21.92
N ILE A 122 34.73 10.22 -22.68
CA ILE A 122 35.03 11.64 -22.50
C ILE A 122 33.78 12.29 -21.89
N TRP A 123 33.71 12.42 -20.56
CA TRP A 123 32.46 12.79 -19.87
C TRP A 123 31.89 14.13 -20.30
N SER A 124 32.74 15.13 -20.56
CA SER A 124 32.32 16.44 -21.06
C SER A 124 31.78 16.42 -22.50
N PHE A 125 32.03 15.36 -23.27
CA PHE A 125 31.49 15.14 -24.62
C PHE A 125 30.39 14.05 -24.65
N SER A 126 30.05 13.46 -23.49
CA SER A 126 29.06 12.39 -23.34
C SER A 126 29.27 11.16 -24.26
N ALA A 127 30.50 10.92 -24.71
CA ALA A 127 30.82 9.98 -25.78
C ALA A 127 32.10 9.18 -25.50
N ARG A 128 32.17 7.95 -26.01
CA ARG A 128 33.33 7.05 -25.92
C ARG A 128 34.12 7.07 -27.23
N LEU A 129 35.38 7.51 -27.17
CA LEU A 129 36.22 7.78 -28.34
C LEU A 129 37.60 7.10 -28.22
N CYS A 130 38.20 6.73 -29.36
CA CYS A 130 39.63 6.42 -29.46
C CYS A 130 40.47 7.71 -29.60
N SER A 131 41.80 7.61 -29.62
CA SER A 131 42.71 8.75 -29.85
C SER A 131 42.34 9.56 -31.10
N GLU A 132 42.19 8.90 -32.24
CA GLU A 132 42.01 9.53 -33.55
C GLU A 132 40.64 10.22 -33.64
N CYS A 133 39.59 9.55 -33.14
CA CYS A 133 38.26 10.14 -33.08
C CYS A 133 38.16 11.23 -32.00
N PHE A 134 38.90 11.15 -30.90
CA PHE A 134 38.93 12.22 -29.90
C PHE A 134 39.59 13.48 -30.47
N GLU A 135 40.65 13.37 -31.27
CA GLU A 135 41.23 14.51 -31.98
C GLU A 135 40.29 15.03 -33.09
N LEU A 136 39.73 14.16 -33.94
CA LEU A 136 38.82 14.57 -35.02
C LEU A 136 37.51 15.20 -34.54
N TYR A 137 37.00 14.81 -33.36
CA TYR A 137 35.82 15.43 -32.74
C TYR A 137 36.17 16.70 -31.93
N SER A 138 37.46 17.05 -31.79
CA SER A 138 37.93 18.12 -30.91
C SER A 138 38.32 19.41 -31.64
N VAL A 139 37.64 20.50 -31.32
CA VAL A 139 37.92 21.84 -31.84
C VAL A 139 38.65 22.69 -30.79
N LYS A 140 39.77 23.32 -31.18
CA LYS A 140 40.57 24.24 -30.34
C LYS A 140 40.07 25.69 -30.44
N VAL A 141 38.75 25.90 -30.35
CA VAL A 141 38.07 27.22 -30.45
C VAL A 141 37.43 27.58 -29.11
N VAL A 142 37.54 28.85 -28.70
CA VAL A 142 36.92 29.32 -27.44
C VAL A 142 35.42 29.57 -27.65
N SER A 143 34.61 28.55 -27.36
CA SER A 143 33.15 28.71 -27.23
C SER A 143 32.75 29.01 -25.78
N ALA A 144 31.79 29.93 -25.60
CA ALA A 144 31.17 30.24 -24.32
C ALA A 144 29.88 29.41 -24.15
N GLY A 145 29.73 28.78 -23.00
CA GLY A 145 28.55 27.96 -22.69
C GLY A 145 28.57 26.52 -23.18
N LEU A 146 29.63 26.08 -23.88
CA LEU A 146 29.83 24.67 -24.20
C LEU A 146 30.69 23.92 -23.17
N PRO A 147 30.46 22.61 -23.00
CA PRO A 147 31.31 21.75 -22.18
C PRO A 147 32.59 21.43 -22.96
N HIS A 148 33.67 21.16 -22.23
CA HIS A 148 35.02 21.06 -22.78
C HIS A 148 35.83 19.99 -22.08
N ALA A 149 36.70 19.31 -22.83
CA ALA A 149 37.72 18.42 -22.29
C ALA A 149 39.07 19.14 -22.22
N PHE A 150 39.96 18.63 -21.38
CA PHE A 150 41.40 18.89 -21.49
C PHE A 150 42.09 17.64 -22.00
N CYS A 151 43.13 17.80 -22.81
CA CYS A 151 43.92 16.68 -23.33
C CYS A 151 45.43 16.95 -23.28
N THR A 152 46.21 15.86 -23.13
CA THR A 152 47.67 15.88 -23.26
C THR A 152 48.08 15.92 -24.75
N PRO A 153 49.36 16.19 -25.06
CA PRO A 153 49.88 16.01 -26.43
C PRO A 153 49.66 14.59 -26.98
N ASP A 154 49.71 13.58 -26.12
CA ASP A 154 49.52 12.15 -26.44
C ASP A 154 48.03 11.72 -26.48
N LEU A 155 47.10 12.68 -26.52
CA LEU A 155 45.65 12.48 -26.61
C LEU A 155 45.03 11.70 -25.43
N HIS A 156 45.61 11.76 -24.23
CA HIS A 156 44.92 11.33 -23.01
C HIS A 156 43.96 12.43 -22.52
N TYR A 157 42.76 12.04 -22.09
CA TYR A 157 41.74 12.90 -21.51
C TYR A 157 42.04 13.18 -20.04
N ILE A 158 42.07 14.47 -19.70
CA ILE A 158 42.24 14.98 -18.35
C ILE A 158 40.85 15.43 -17.84
N PRO A 159 40.29 14.75 -16.82
CA PRO A 159 39.06 15.17 -16.16
C PRO A 159 39.14 16.62 -15.66
N ALA A 160 38.08 17.40 -15.84
CA ALA A 160 38.02 18.79 -15.39
C ALA A 160 38.22 18.92 -13.87
N THR A 161 37.73 17.94 -13.11
CA THR A 161 37.95 17.79 -11.66
C THR A 161 39.41 17.60 -11.25
N LEU A 162 40.28 17.14 -12.16
CA LEU A 162 41.72 16.92 -11.92
C LEU A 162 42.62 17.96 -12.59
N GLN A 163 42.06 18.91 -13.35
CA GLN A 163 42.80 19.90 -14.16
C GLN A 163 43.93 20.61 -13.40
N ALA A 164 43.69 21.03 -12.15
CA ALA A 164 44.68 21.75 -11.34
C ALA A 164 45.85 20.85 -10.90
N GLN A 165 45.60 19.56 -10.64
CA GLN A 165 46.63 18.58 -10.28
C GLN A 165 47.43 18.17 -11.52
N ALA A 166 46.75 18.01 -12.66
CA ALA A 166 47.38 17.76 -13.95
C ALA A 166 48.33 18.89 -14.35
N ALA A 167 47.90 20.16 -14.19
CA ALA A 167 48.73 21.33 -14.48
C ALA A 167 50.00 21.46 -13.62
N ALA A 168 50.02 20.87 -12.43
CA ALA A 168 51.20 20.81 -11.56
C ALA A 168 52.09 19.58 -11.82
N SER A 169 51.54 18.52 -12.45
CA SER A 169 52.20 17.21 -12.58
C SER A 169 52.72 16.91 -13.98
N ILE A 170 52.02 17.36 -15.02
CA ILE A 170 52.31 17.05 -16.42
C ILE A 170 53.32 18.06 -16.97
N LYS A 171 54.47 17.57 -17.45
CA LYS A 171 55.51 18.38 -18.09
C LYS A 171 55.18 18.67 -19.57
N GLY A 172 54.16 19.50 -19.82
CA GLY A 172 53.79 19.90 -21.17
C GLY A 172 52.54 20.78 -21.24
N THR A 173 52.24 21.29 -22.44
CA THR A 173 51.03 22.06 -22.71
C THR A 173 49.82 21.13 -22.82
N MET A 174 48.87 21.23 -21.90
CA MET A 174 47.54 20.66 -22.09
C MET A 174 46.69 21.54 -23.01
N PHE A 175 45.91 20.94 -23.90
CA PHE A 175 44.98 21.66 -24.78
C PHE A 175 43.55 21.58 -24.25
N LYS A 176 42.87 22.73 -24.21
CA LYS A 176 41.41 22.79 -24.01
C LYS A 176 40.73 22.54 -25.35
N VAL A 177 39.78 21.61 -25.40
CA VAL A 177 39.07 21.21 -26.62
C VAL A 177 37.56 21.11 -26.39
N TYR A 178 36.80 21.35 -27.46
CA TYR A 178 35.34 21.33 -27.47
C TYR A 178 34.83 20.35 -28.53
N SER A 179 33.71 19.68 -28.26
CA SER A 179 33.10 18.74 -29.21
C SER A 179 32.56 19.48 -30.43
N GLN A 180 32.98 19.10 -31.64
CA GLN A 180 32.43 19.62 -32.89
C GLN A 180 30.91 19.44 -32.94
N LYS A 181 30.42 18.24 -32.58
CA LYS A 181 28.97 17.99 -32.50
C LYS A 181 28.25 18.97 -31.57
N HIS A 182 28.82 19.30 -30.41
CA HIS A 182 28.19 20.28 -29.50
C HIS A 182 28.22 21.71 -30.06
N ILE A 183 29.19 22.04 -30.92
CA ILE A 183 29.21 23.32 -31.66
C ILE A 183 28.09 23.32 -32.72
N ASP A 184 27.93 22.22 -33.46
CA ASP A 184 26.91 22.07 -34.51
C ASP A 184 25.49 22.10 -33.91
N ASP A 185 25.26 21.33 -32.84
CA ASP A 185 23.99 21.32 -32.09
C ASP A 185 23.64 22.72 -31.57
N LEU A 186 24.60 23.44 -30.98
CA LEU A 186 24.41 24.80 -30.47
C LEU A 186 24.13 25.82 -31.59
N GLN A 187 24.76 25.68 -32.76
CA GLN A 187 24.46 26.51 -33.92
C GLN A 187 23.02 26.29 -34.42
N GLN A 188 22.55 25.04 -34.41
CA GLN A 188 21.16 24.73 -34.75
C GLN A 188 20.18 25.26 -33.69
N GLU A 189 20.47 25.15 -32.40
CA GLU A 189 19.64 25.75 -31.34
C GLU A 189 19.57 27.28 -31.46
N HIS A 190 20.69 27.95 -31.75
CA HIS A 190 20.69 29.39 -32.02
C HIS A 190 19.83 29.75 -33.25
N GLN A 191 19.93 28.97 -34.32
CA GLN A 191 19.11 29.18 -35.52
C GLN A 191 17.62 29.00 -35.22
N ASN A 192 17.24 28.00 -34.41
CA ASN A 192 15.87 27.80 -33.94
C ASN A 192 15.41 28.99 -33.07
N ALA A 193 16.26 29.51 -32.18
CA ALA A 193 15.93 30.67 -31.34
C ALA A 193 15.71 31.94 -32.18
N MET A 194 16.44 32.10 -33.29
CA MET A 194 16.25 33.20 -34.24
C MET A 194 14.89 33.16 -34.97
N GLU A 195 14.25 31.99 -35.13
CA GLU A 195 12.91 31.88 -35.70
C GLU A 195 11.83 32.54 -34.81
N PHE A 196 12.08 32.64 -33.50
CA PHE A 196 11.24 33.38 -32.53
C PHE A 196 11.60 34.87 -32.45
N GLY A 197 12.53 35.35 -33.28
CA GLY A 197 12.95 36.74 -33.38
C GLY A 197 14.23 37.08 -32.59
N THR A 198 14.87 38.19 -32.95
CA THR A 198 16.20 38.57 -32.43
C THR A 198 16.24 38.70 -30.91
N ALA A 199 15.20 39.24 -30.28
CA ALA A 199 15.12 39.36 -28.82
C ALA A 199 15.09 38.00 -28.10
N ALA A 200 14.48 36.97 -28.71
CA ALA A 200 14.47 35.61 -28.16
C ALA A 200 15.87 34.96 -28.27
N ALA A 201 16.55 35.16 -29.40
CA ALA A 201 17.94 34.73 -29.57
C ALA A 201 18.90 35.45 -28.61
N GLU A 202 18.74 36.76 -28.41
CA GLU A 202 19.55 37.53 -27.45
C GLU A 202 19.40 37.04 -26.00
N GLU A 203 18.17 36.74 -25.55
CA GLU A 203 17.96 36.14 -24.21
C GLU A 203 18.49 34.70 -24.12
N TRP A 204 18.34 33.90 -25.17
CA TRP A 204 18.91 32.54 -25.23
C TRP A 204 20.45 32.57 -25.13
N VAL A 205 21.12 33.49 -25.86
CA VAL A 205 22.59 33.68 -25.77
C VAL A 205 23.03 34.06 -24.34
N LYS A 206 22.26 34.88 -23.62
CA LYS A 206 22.54 35.24 -22.21
C LYS A 206 22.47 34.02 -21.27
N GLY A 207 21.70 32.99 -21.61
CA GLY A 207 21.62 31.74 -20.85
C GLY A 207 22.83 30.81 -20.99
N LEU A 208 23.56 30.87 -22.10
CA LEU A 208 24.63 29.90 -22.42
C LEU A 208 25.73 29.77 -21.35
N PRO A 209 26.25 30.86 -20.71
CA PRO A 209 27.27 30.74 -19.67
C PRO A 209 26.80 30.01 -18.40
N LEU A 210 25.49 29.91 -18.17
CA LEU A 210 24.92 29.09 -17.10
C LEU A 210 24.75 27.62 -17.55
N LEU A 211 24.23 27.40 -18.76
CA LEU A 211 24.05 26.07 -19.35
C LEU A 211 25.38 25.29 -19.39
N GLY A 212 26.45 25.92 -19.88
CA GLY A 212 27.78 25.29 -19.92
C GLY A 212 28.36 24.99 -18.53
N LYS A 213 28.05 25.81 -17.51
CA LYS A 213 28.42 25.51 -16.12
C LYS A 213 27.65 24.31 -15.58
N GLN A 214 26.37 24.19 -15.90
CA GLN A 214 25.54 23.05 -15.51
C GLN A 214 26.03 21.76 -16.17
N GLN A 215 26.27 21.77 -17.49
CA GLN A 215 26.80 20.61 -18.23
C GLN A 215 28.20 20.19 -17.74
N MET A 216 29.11 21.14 -17.45
CA MET A 216 30.39 20.81 -16.84
C MET A 216 30.27 20.26 -15.41
N ALA A 217 29.33 20.76 -14.61
CA ALA A 217 29.06 20.22 -13.26
C ALA A 217 28.44 18.82 -13.31
N ASP A 218 27.63 18.55 -14.33
CA ASP A 218 26.99 17.26 -14.60
C ASP A 218 28.03 16.20 -15.03
N ALA A 219 28.88 16.52 -16.00
CA ALA A 219 30.04 15.68 -16.36
C ALA A 219 30.97 15.45 -15.16
N ALA A 220 31.28 16.50 -14.38
CA ALA A 220 32.10 16.41 -13.17
C ALA A 220 31.48 15.55 -12.05
N ARG A 221 30.17 15.24 -12.07
CA ARG A 221 29.58 14.23 -11.17
C ARG A 221 30.10 12.84 -11.54
N LEU A 222 30.16 12.52 -12.83
CA LEU A 222 30.59 11.22 -13.34
C LEU A 222 32.12 11.06 -13.25
N GLU A 223 32.89 12.12 -13.51
CA GLU A 223 34.35 12.12 -13.28
C GLU A 223 34.71 11.77 -11.82
N ARG A 224 34.01 12.34 -10.83
CA ARG A 224 34.24 12.03 -9.40
C ARG A 224 33.85 10.59 -9.04
N TRP A 225 32.88 10.01 -9.74
CA TRP A 225 32.50 8.61 -9.55
C TRP A 225 33.52 7.66 -10.18
N GLU A 226 33.98 7.93 -11.41
CA GLU A 226 35.08 7.17 -12.04
C GLU A 226 36.35 7.23 -11.17
N ALA A 227 36.70 8.41 -10.65
CA ALA A 227 37.83 8.60 -9.73
C ALA A 227 37.65 7.97 -8.33
N SER A 228 36.48 7.37 -8.04
CA SER A 228 36.28 6.56 -6.82
C SER A 228 36.50 5.06 -7.05
N LEU A 229 36.68 4.63 -8.30
CA LEU A 229 37.08 3.28 -8.68
C LEU A 229 38.60 3.11 -8.61
N PRO A 230 39.13 1.87 -8.51
CA PRO A 230 40.56 1.61 -8.63
C PRO A 230 41.14 2.14 -9.96
N LEU A 231 42.37 2.65 -9.92
CA LEU A 231 43.04 3.14 -11.12
C LEU A 231 43.30 1.97 -12.09
N GLY A 232 42.90 2.14 -13.36
CA GLY A 232 43.00 1.10 -14.39
C GLY A 232 41.83 0.11 -14.42
N SER A 233 40.79 0.30 -13.60
CA SER A 233 39.56 -0.49 -13.68
C SER A 233 38.85 -0.36 -15.03
N ASP A 234 38.55 -1.50 -15.66
CA ASP A 234 37.62 -1.58 -16.78
C ASP A 234 36.21 -1.26 -16.28
N ILE A 235 35.66 -0.11 -16.65
CA ILE A 235 34.34 0.36 -16.22
C ILE A 235 33.24 -0.70 -16.50
N PRO A 236 33.15 -1.33 -17.69
CA PRO A 236 32.30 -2.50 -17.95
C PRO A 236 32.46 -3.71 -17.01
N GLN A 237 33.54 -3.80 -16.23
CA GLN A 237 33.78 -4.88 -15.28
C GLN A 237 33.49 -4.48 -13.83
N GLU A 238 33.88 -3.28 -13.38
CA GLU A 238 33.54 -2.80 -12.01
C GLU A 238 32.04 -2.48 -11.86
N TRP A 239 31.42 -1.94 -12.90
CA TRP A 239 29.99 -1.64 -12.88
C TRP A 239 29.13 -2.91 -13.02
N ARG A 240 29.70 -4.05 -13.42
CA ARG A 240 28.96 -5.27 -13.78
C ARG A 240 28.06 -5.73 -12.63
N ALA A 241 26.76 -5.56 -12.83
CA ALA A 241 25.74 -5.77 -11.81
C ALA A 241 25.77 -7.20 -11.20
N PRO A 242 25.43 -7.36 -9.91
CA PRO A 242 25.15 -8.67 -9.32
C PRO A 242 24.05 -9.36 -10.13
N ARG A 243 24.21 -10.66 -10.39
CA ARG A 243 23.56 -11.36 -11.52
C ARG A 243 22.06 -11.56 -11.34
N ASN A 244 21.54 -11.30 -10.15
CA ASN A 244 20.13 -11.48 -9.78
C ASN A 244 19.86 -10.80 -8.42
N LEU A 245 18.57 -10.64 -8.09
CA LEU A 245 18.13 -10.02 -6.84
C LEU A 245 18.49 -10.83 -5.58
N LYS A 246 18.73 -12.14 -5.70
CA LYS A 246 19.18 -12.97 -4.57
C LYS A 246 20.62 -12.58 -4.17
N GLU A 247 21.54 -12.45 -5.12
CA GLU A 247 22.90 -11.96 -4.88
C GLU A 247 22.92 -10.55 -4.25
N VAL A 248 22.02 -9.65 -4.66
CA VAL A 248 21.84 -8.32 -4.04
C VAL A 248 21.47 -8.44 -2.56
N ASN A 249 20.51 -9.31 -2.24
CA ASN A 249 20.03 -9.50 -0.87
C ASN A 249 21.07 -10.22 0.01
N GLU A 250 21.79 -11.20 -0.54
CA GLU A 250 22.89 -11.89 0.13
C GLU A 250 24.07 -10.93 0.39
N ALA A 251 24.42 -10.05 -0.55
CA ALA A 251 25.45 -9.03 -0.35
C ALA A 251 25.06 -8.02 0.74
N ARG A 252 23.80 -7.54 0.75
CA ARG A 252 23.27 -6.66 1.81
C ARG A 252 23.27 -7.34 3.18
N ALA A 253 22.85 -8.61 3.25
CA ALA A 253 22.88 -9.39 4.48
C ALA A 253 24.31 -9.62 4.99
N SER A 254 25.25 -9.96 4.10
CA SER A 254 26.66 -10.12 4.45
C SER A 254 27.31 -8.82 4.91
N ARG A 255 26.99 -7.69 4.27
CA ARG A 255 27.48 -6.36 4.69
C ARG A 255 26.92 -5.96 6.05
N ARG A 256 25.62 -6.20 6.28
CA ARG A 256 24.96 -5.99 7.58
C ARG A 256 25.63 -6.81 8.67
N ALA A 257 25.87 -8.10 8.45
CA ALA A 257 26.51 -8.98 9.42
C ALA A 257 27.97 -8.57 9.73
N ASP A 258 28.73 -8.05 8.75
CA ASP A 258 30.06 -7.50 9.00
C ASP A 258 30.00 -6.22 9.86
N ILE A 259 29.08 -5.30 9.57
CA ILE A 259 28.86 -4.09 10.37
C ILE A 259 28.46 -4.47 11.81
N GLU A 260 27.48 -5.35 12.01
CA GLU A 260 27.03 -5.82 13.32
C GLU A 260 28.16 -6.51 14.09
N ARG A 261 28.96 -7.35 13.42
CA ARG A 261 30.17 -7.98 13.99
C ARG A 261 31.19 -6.96 14.47
N ARG A 262 31.55 -5.97 13.64
CA ARG A 262 32.55 -4.94 14.00
C ARG A 262 32.02 -3.99 15.08
N CYS A 263 30.72 -3.67 15.08
CA CYS A 263 30.06 -2.93 16.15
C CYS A 263 30.14 -3.68 17.49
N TYR A 264 30.01 -5.01 17.47
CA TYR A 264 30.17 -5.83 18.67
C TYR A 264 31.63 -5.93 19.15
N SER A 265 32.61 -6.02 18.25
CA SER A 265 34.02 -6.24 18.63
C SER A 265 34.85 -4.97 18.86
N GLU A 266 34.51 -3.84 18.23
CA GLU A 266 35.34 -2.62 18.24
C GLU A 266 34.76 -1.46 19.06
N PHE A 267 33.52 -1.56 19.53
CA PHE A 267 32.91 -0.55 20.41
C PHE A 267 33.01 -1.02 21.86
N GLN A 268 33.28 -0.08 22.78
CA GLN A 268 33.22 -0.32 24.22
C GLN A 268 32.28 0.70 24.87
N PRO A 269 31.22 0.26 25.59
CA PRO A 269 30.68 -1.11 25.58
C PRO A 269 30.23 -1.56 24.16
N PRO A 270 30.07 -2.87 23.90
CA PRO A 270 29.65 -3.39 22.60
C PRO A 270 28.34 -2.78 22.11
N LEU A 271 28.25 -2.42 20.82
CA LEU A 271 27.08 -1.78 20.24
C LEU A 271 26.15 -2.81 19.59
N MET A 272 24.93 -2.96 20.12
CA MET A 272 24.03 -4.07 19.80
C MET A 272 23.14 -3.83 18.56
N PRO A 273 22.70 -4.89 17.84
CA PRO A 273 21.88 -4.75 16.63
C PRO A 273 20.54 -4.02 16.81
N ASN A 274 19.91 -4.11 17.98
CA ASN A 274 18.68 -3.41 18.32
C ASN A 274 18.89 -1.90 18.54
N VAL A 275 20.12 -1.48 18.86
CA VAL A 275 20.51 -0.07 18.92
C VAL A 275 20.83 0.45 17.52
N LEU A 276 21.56 -0.33 16.72
CA LEU A 276 21.94 0.03 15.35
C LEU A 276 20.73 0.36 14.44
N GLN A 277 19.57 -0.25 14.68
CA GLN A 277 18.35 0.01 13.90
C GLN A 277 17.81 1.44 14.00
N HIS A 278 18.30 2.26 14.95
CA HIS A 278 17.92 3.67 15.09
C HIS A 278 18.95 4.64 14.49
N MET A 279 20.08 4.15 13.96
CA MET A 279 21.14 4.99 13.42
C MET A 279 20.99 5.23 11.92
N GLU A 280 20.83 6.50 11.50
CA GLU A 280 20.80 6.88 10.08
C GLU A 280 22.05 6.41 9.32
N SER A 281 23.22 6.45 9.97
CA SER A 281 24.48 6.00 9.37
C SER A 281 24.50 4.49 9.10
N PHE A 282 23.81 3.70 9.92
CA PHE A 282 23.61 2.26 9.69
C PHE A 282 22.64 2.01 8.52
N HIS A 283 21.51 2.72 8.48
CA HIS A 283 20.55 2.64 7.37
C HIS A 283 21.17 3.02 6.02
N ALA A 284 21.99 4.08 5.99
CA ALA A 284 22.75 4.46 4.80
C ALA A 284 23.77 3.38 4.41
N ALA A 285 24.50 2.82 5.37
CA ALA A 285 25.47 1.76 5.13
C ALA A 285 24.83 0.45 4.62
N MET A 286 23.57 0.16 4.97
CA MET A 286 22.79 -0.98 4.48
C MET A 286 22.35 -0.87 3.01
N GLN A 287 22.28 0.34 2.43
CA GLN A 287 21.89 0.49 1.01
C GLN A 287 23.02 0.09 0.04
N ILE A 288 24.28 0.17 0.51
CA ILE A 288 25.48 -0.14 -0.25
C ILE A 288 25.58 -1.65 -0.46
N THR A 289 25.71 -2.08 -1.71
CA THR A 289 25.77 -3.50 -2.10
C THR A 289 27.19 -4.07 -2.20
N THR A 290 28.23 -3.25 -2.10
CA THR A 290 29.63 -3.72 -2.07
C THR A 290 30.02 -4.26 -0.69
N PRO A 291 31.05 -5.12 -0.57
CA PRO A 291 31.61 -5.53 0.72
C PRO A 291 32.09 -4.35 1.57
N LEU A 292 32.18 -4.55 2.90
CA LEU A 292 32.72 -3.56 3.82
C LEU A 292 34.26 -3.65 3.83
N THR A 293 34.93 -2.71 3.18
CA THR A 293 36.39 -2.54 3.30
C THR A 293 36.74 -1.84 4.61
N ASP A 294 37.95 -2.06 5.12
CA ASP A 294 38.42 -1.39 6.35
C ASP A 294 38.49 0.14 6.17
N SER A 295 38.82 0.61 4.96
CA SER A 295 38.76 2.04 4.60
C SER A 295 37.34 2.62 4.65
N ALA A 296 36.31 1.85 4.29
CA ALA A 296 34.92 2.27 4.42
C ALA A 296 34.42 2.16 5.88
N TRP A 297 34.98 1.22 6.65
CA TRP A 297 34.69 1.06 8.07
C TRP A 297 35.21 2.23 8.91
N GLU A 298 36.45 2.68 8.71
CA GLU A 298 37.02 3.85 9.42
C GLU A 298 36.28 5.16 9.11
N VAL A 299 35.53 5.25 7.99
CA VAL A 299 34.64 6.39 7.69
C VAL A 299 33.25 6.25 8.35
N LEU A 300 32.79 5.02 8.59
CA LEU A 300 31.47 4.70 9.16
C LEU A 300 31.49 4.70 10.70
N LYS A 301 32.49 4.06 11.30
CA LYS A 301 32.73 3.91 12.74
C LYS A 301 32.58 5.20 13.55
N PRO A 302 33.21 6.35 13.20
CA PRO A 302 33.04 7.60 13.94
C PRO A 302 31.61 8.17 13.85
N ARG A 303 30.86 7.87 12.77
CA ARG A 303 29.47 8.33 12.60
C ARG A 303 28.50 7.51 13.46
N LEU A 304 28.74 6.19 13.55
CA LEU A 304 27.99 5.31 14.46
C LEU A 304 28.28 5.69 15.93
N TYR A 305 29.52 6.02 16.28
CA TYR A 305 29.87 6.57 17.60
C TYR A 305 29.12 7.89 17.88
N ALA A 306 29.08 8.83 16.92
CA ALA A 306 28.35 10.09 17.09
C ALA A 306 26.81 9.95 17.18
N GLN A 307 26.26 8.80 16.78
CA GLN A 307 24.83 8.47 16.88
C GLN A 307 24.51 7.51 18.04
N ARG A 308 25.53 7.09 18.82
CA ARG A 308 25.42 6.11 19.90
C ARG A 308 24.39 6.49 20.95
N ASP A 309 24.67 7.56 21.69
CA ASP A 309 23.97 7.87 22.94
C ASP A 309 22.46 8.08 22.71
N ALA A 310 22.10 8.73 21.60
CA ALA A 310 20.71 8.92 21.18
C ALA A 310 20.02 7.59 20.85
N ALA A 311 20.68 6.68 20.13
CA ALA A 311 20.13 5.37 19.77
C ALA A 311 20.02 4.43 20.99
N GLU A 312 20.99 4.47 21.91
CA GLU A 312 20.95 3.69 23.15
C GLU A 312 19.87 4.22 24.09
N GLN A 313 19.64 5.53 24.15
CA GLN A 313 18.57 6.10 24.95
C GLN A 313 17.17 5.80 24.36
N ILE A 314 17.02 5.68 23.02
CA ILE A 314 15.77 5.22 22.40
C ILE A 314 15.44 3.77 22.81
N GLU A 315 16.41 2.83 22.74
CA GLU A 315 16.16 1.46 23.20
C GLU A 315 16.01 1.36 24.72
N TYR A 316 16.71 2.18 25.52
CA TYR A 316 16.52 2.23 26.97
C TYR A 316 15.10 2.65 27.33
N MET A 317 14.60 3.76 26.76
CA MET A 317 13.23 4.23 27.01
C MET A 317 12.20 3.19 26.57
N ARG A 318 12.43 2.51 25.45
CA ARG A 318 11.59 1.43 24.94
C ARG A 318 11.59 0.19 25.87
N GLU A 319 12.74 -0.23 26.36
CA GLU A 319 12.85 -1.31 27.35
C GLU A 319 12.18 -0.95 28.68
N GLU A 320 12.34 0.29 29.13
CA GLU A 320 11.75 0.79 30.37
C GLU A 320 10.22 0.89 30.25
N GLN A 321 9.70 1.33 29.10
CA GLN A 321 8.27 1.27 28.76
C GLN A 321 7.75 -0.18 28.71
N MET A 322 8.48 -1.11 28.08
CA MET A 322 8.09 -2.53 28.08
C MET A 322 8.11 -3.15 29.48
N ARG A 323 9.10 -2.80 30.33
CA ARG A 323 9.14 -3.22 31.74
C ARG A 323 8.01 -2.60 32.56
N ALA A 324 7.66 -1.33 32.33
CA ALA A 324 6.52 -0.68 32.98
C ALA A 324 5.20 -1.35 32.59
N LEU A 325 5.00 -1.64 31.30
CA LEU A 325 3.82 -2.35 30.80
C LEU A 325 3.70 -3.78 31.37
N GLN A 326 4.82 -4.49 31.53
CA GLN A 326 4.85 -5.78 32.24
C GLN A 326 4.57 -5.65 33.75
N ALA A 327 5.00 -4.55 34.39
CA ALA A 327 4.76 -4.29 35.81
C ALA A 327 3.32 -3.81 36.11
N THR A 328 2.59 -3.29 35.12
CA THR A 328 1.16 -2.94 35.24
C THR A 328 0.21 -4.11 34.98
N MET A 329 0.71 -5.27 34.55
CA MET A 329 -0.08 -6.51 34.59
C MET A 329 -0.25 -6.99 36.04
N PRO A 330 -1.40 -7.59 36.41
CA PRO A 330 -1.57 -8.16 37.74
C PRO A 330 -0.55 -9.28 38.00
N ASP A 331 -0.03 -9.32 39.23
CA ASP A 331 1.15 -10.07 39.66
C ASP A 331 1.21 -11.52 39.13
N PRO A 332 2.31 -11.91 38.41
CA PRO A 332 2.56 -13.30 38.01
C PRO A 332 2.43 -14.34 39.14
N ALA A 333 2.64 -13.96 40.40
CA ALA A 333 2.42 -14.81 41.56
C ALA A 333 0.98 -15.34 41.65
N TYR A 334 -0.02 -14.58 41.19
CA TYR A 334 -1.43 -14.98 41.24
C TYR A 334 -1.74 -16.12 40.26
N HIS A 335 -1.06 -16.17 39.10
CA HIS A 335 -1.13 -17.32 38.19
C HIS A 335 -0.24 -18.49 38.65
N ALA A 336 0.91 -18.20 39.28
CA ALA A 336 1.83 -19.22 39.79
C ALA A 336 1.23 -20.08 40.91
N MET A 337 0.25 -19.56 41.67
CA MET A 337 -0.35 -20.31 42.79
C MET A 337 -1.29 -21.45 42.36
N TYR A 338 -1.75 -21.47 41.10
CA TYR A 338 -2.58 -22.55 40.53
C TYR A 338 -1.95 -23.26 39.32
N SER A 339 -0.92 -22.67 38.70
CA SER A 339 -0.25 -23.23 37.52
C SER A 339 1.02 -24.01 37.91
N GLN A 340 0.92 -25.34 38.06
CA GLN A 340 2.14 -26.17 38.04
C GLN A 340 2.84 -26.07 36.67
N PRO A 341 4.18 -26.17 36.60
CA PRO A 341 4.93 -26.04 35.35
C PRO A 341 4.72 -27.26 34.45
N VAL A 342 3.70 -27.21 33.59
CA VAL A 342 3.41 -28.21 32.55
C VAL A 342 4.26 -27.91 31.31
N ASP A 343 4.95 -28.94 30.82
CA ASP A 343 5.74 -28.92 29.58
C ASP A 343 4.89 -28.41 28.39
N PRO A 344 5.36 -27.42 27.60
CA PRO A 344 4.62 -26.90 26.44
C PRO A 344 4.20 -27.98 25.42
N THR A 345 4.98 -29.05 25.29
CA THR A 345 4.65 -30.20 24.42
C THR A 345 3.54 -31.07 25.01
N VAL A 346 3.31 -31.03 26.32
CA VAL A 346 2.16 -31.66 26.99
C VAL A 346 0.92 -30.79 26.82
N LEU A 347 1.04 -29.46 26.96
CA LEU A 347 -0.06 -28.53 26.72
C LEU A 347 -0.57 -28.62 25.26
N GLN A 348 0.33 -28.65 24.28
CA GLN A 348 -0.05 -28.88 22.87
C GLN A 348 -0.75 -30.23 22.66
N ARG A 349 -0.27 -31.31 23.31
CA ARG A 349 -0.93 -32.64 23.25
C ARG A 349 -2.30 -32.64 23.93
N GLN A 350 -2.49 -31.87 25.00
CA GLN A 350 -3.80 -31.69 25.65
C GLN A 350 -4.77 -30.92 24.75
N TYR A 351 -4.32 -29.85 24.08
CA TYR A 351 -5.12 -29.15 23.08
C TYR A 351 -5.53 -30.08 21.92
N GLU A 352 -4.58 -30.81 21.34
CA GLU A 352 -4.86 -31.78 20.26
C GLU A 352 -5.85 -32.87 20.70
N ALA A 353 -5.72 -33.39 21.92
CA ALA A 353 -6.65 -34.36 22.49
C ALA A 353 -8.05 -33.77 22.72
N ALA A 354 -8.16 -32.51 23.13
CA ALA A 354 -9.44 -31.81 23.32
C ALA A 354 -10.14 -31.50 21.99
N GLN A 355 -9.39 -31.17 20.92
CA GLN A 355 -9.96 -30.88 19.60
C GLN A 355 -10.28 -32.15 18.79
N ALA A 356 -9.67 -33.30 19.12
CA ALA A 356 -9.87 -34.55 18.37
C ALA A 356 -11.32 -35.05 18.26
N PRO A 357 -12.19 -34.97 19.30
CA PRO A 357 -13.60 -35.33 19.20
C PRO A 357 -14.39 -34.43 18.23
N ILE A 358 -14.12 -33.11 18.25
CA ILE A 358 -14.76 -32.12 17.38
C ILE A 358 -14.37 -32.40 15.92
N ARG A 359 -13.06 -32.49 15.66
CA ARG A 359 -12.49 -32.84 14.34
C ARG A 359 -13.03 -34.17 13.82
N LYS A 360 -13.18 -35.19 14.67
CA LYS A 360 -13.78 -36.49 14.31
C LYS A 360 -15.24 -36.34 13.85
N LYS A 361 -16.07 -35.58 14.58
CA LYS A 361 -17.48 -35.33 14.22
C LYS A 361 -17.61 -34.54 12.91
N LEU A 362 -16.91 -33.40 12.80
CA LEU A 362 -16.84 -32.60 11.56
C LEU A 362 -16.40 -33.44 10.36
N GLY A 363 -15.36 -34.27 10.53
CA GLY A 363 -14.85 -35.17 9.51
C GLY A 363 -15.85 -36.25 9.09
N MET A 364 -16.66 -36.77 10.02
CA MET A 364 -17.74 -37.72 9.71
C MET A 364 -18.87 -37.07 8.92
N TYR A 365 -19.30 -35.85 9.29
CA TYR A 365 -20.34 -35.13 8.55
C TYR A 365 -19.87 -34.76 7.12
N ALA A 366 -18.61 -34.33 6.96
CA ALA A 366 -18.01 -34.14 5.64
C ALA A 366 -17.95 -35.44 4.81
N ASP A 367 -17.50 -36.56 5.39
CA ASP A 367 -17.46 -37.87 4.70
C ASP A 367 -18.85 -38.34 4.25
N ASP A 368 -19.92 -37.96 4.95
CA ASP A 368 -21.30 -38.27 4.59
C ASP A 368 -21.75 -37.49 3.35
N LEU A 369 -21.54 -36.17 3.28
CA LEU A 369 -21.87 -35.39 2.09
C LEU A 369 -21.02 -35.78 0.88
N ILE A 370 -19.70 -35.93 1.07
CA ILE A 370 -18.74 -36.37 0.04
C ILE A 370 -19.16 -37.73 -0.55
N ARG A 371 -19.62 -38.67 0.30
CA ARG A 371 -20.06 -40.01 -0.12
C ARG A 371 -21.44 -40.00 -0.77
N ILE A 372 -22.41 -39.29 -0.20
CA ILE A 372 -23.83 -39.36 -0.60
C ILE A 372 -24.09 -38.48 -1.83
N LYS A 373 -23.67 -37.21 -1.81
CA LYS A 373 -23.92 -36.25 -2.90
C LYS A 373 -22.83 -36.39 -3.97
N TRP A 374 -21.58 -36.19 -3.60
CA TRP A 374 -20.43 -36.13 -4.53
C TRP A 374 -19.81 -37.48 -4.92
N LYS A 375 -20.40 -38.60 -4.46
CA LYS A 375 -20.04 -40.00 -4.80
C LYS A 375 -18.55 -40.34 -4.60
N LYS A 376 -17.96 -39.87 -3.50
CA LYS A 376 -16.50 -39.94 -3.21
C LYS A 376 -15.66 -39.21 -4.26
N GLY A 377 -16.06 -37.99 -4.62
CA GLY A 377 -15.36 -37.13 -5.57
C GLY A 377 -15.41 -37.59 -7.03
N LYS A 378 -16.24 -38.59 -7.38
CA LYS A 378 -16.40 -39.07 -8.77
C LYS A 378 -17.16 -38.10 -9.67
N LEU A 379 -17.89 -37.15 -9.09
CA LEU A 379 -18.63 -36.11 -9.81
C LEU A 379 -17.86 -34.77 -9.89
N LEU A 380 -16.60 -34.74 -9.44
CA LEU A 380 -15.79 -33.52 -9.45
C LEU A 380 -15.14 -33.29 -10.81
N THR A 381 -15.28 -32.05 -11.27
CA THR A 381 -14.60 -31.47 -12.42
C THR A 381 -13.74 -30.29 -11.96
N HIS A 382 -13.01 -29.68 -12.90
CA HIS A 382 -12.34 -28.41 -12.63
C HIS A 382 -13.33 -27.32 -12.18
N ASP A 383 -14.49 -27.25 -12.83
CA ASP A 383 -15.38 -26.09 -12.75
C ASP A 383 -16.35 -26.14 -11.57
N ASN A 384 -16.60 -27.33 -10.98
CA ASN A 384 -17.46 -27.50 -9.80
C ASN A 384 -16.69 -27.75 -8.49
N CYS A 385 -15.37 -27.88 -8.53
CA CYS A 385 -14.56 -28.05 -7.31
C CYS A 385 -14.60 -26.85 -6.32
N PRO A 386 -14.86 -25.58 -6.72
CA PRO A 386 -15.09 -24.48 -5.78
C PRO A 386 -16.40 -24.63 -4.98
N GLU A 387 -17.48 -25.03 -5.66
CA GLU A 387 -18.81 -25.26 -5.06
C GLU A 387 -18.73 -26.36 -3.99
N PHE A 388 -18.15 -27.50 -4.36
CA PHE A 388 -17.85 -28.63 -3.46
C PHE A 388 -17.09 -28.19 -2.20
N ALA A 389 -16.10 -27.30 -2.35
CA ALA A 389 -15.23 -26.91 -1.26
C ALA A 389 -15.98 -26.12 -0.17
N VAL A 390 -16.77 -25.11 -0.56
CA VAL A 390 -17.59 -24.33 0.39
C VAL A 390 -18.71 -25.18 0.98
N GLU A 391 -19.37 -25.99 0.15
CA GLU A 391 -20.52 -26.80 0.55
C GLU A 391 -20.18 -27.86 1.61
N VAL A 392 -19.04 -28.56 1.46
CA VAL A 392 -18.58 -29.57 2.43
C VAL A 392 -18.24 -28.94 3.78
N LEU A 393 -17.63 -27.76 3.78
CA LEU A 393 -17.30 -27.03 5.00
C LEU A 393 -18.57 -26.56 5.73
N LEU A 394 -19.49 -25.92 5.00
CA LEU A 394 -20.75 -25.43 5.57
C LEU A 394 -21.63 -26.56 6.11
N TYR A 395 -21.80 -27.65 5.36
CA TYR A 395 -22.59 -28.78 5.86
C TYR A 395 -22.00 -29.37 7.14
N ALA A 396 -20.68 -29.50 7.22
CA ALA A 396 -20.03 -30.07 8.40
C ALA A 396 -20.17 -29.17 9.65
N ARG A 397 -19.96 -27.84 9.53
CA ARG A 397 -20.20 -26.90 10.65
C ARG A 397 -21.66 -26.91 11.07
N ASN A 398 -22.57 -26.68 10.12
CA ASN A 398 -23.99 -26.53 10.42
C ASN A 398 -24.55 -27.82 11.02
N ARG A 399 -24.18 -28.99 10.48
CA ARG A 399 -24.64 -30.28 11.02
C ARG A 399 -24.03 -30.61 12.38
N PHE A 400 -22.82 -30.13 12.68
CA PHE A 400 -22.24 -30.23 14.02
C PHE A 400 -23.04 -29.36 15.02
N LEU A 401 -23.31 -28.10 14.69
CA LEU A 401 -24.08 -27.21 15.55
C LEU A 401 -25.53 -27.72 15.75
N GLU A 402 -26.22 -28.13 14.68
CA GLU A 402 -27.59 -28.69 14.72
C GLU A 402 -27.75 -29.94 15.62
N VAL A 403 -26.74 -30.82 15.64
CA VAL A 403 -26.85 -32.14 16.29
C VAL A 403 -26.30 -32.11 17.71
N GLU A 404 -25.27 -31.32 17.95
CA GLU A 404 -24.51 -31.37 19.19
C GLU A 404 -24.97 -30.30 20.20
N ARG A 405 -25.47 -29.14 19.75
CA ARG A 405 -25.94 -28.04 20.61
C ARG A 405 -27.40 -28.28 21.08
N PRO A 406 -27.66 -28.47 22.39
CA PRO A 406 -29.02 -28.63 22.91
C PRO A 406 -29.89 -27.40 22.64
N HIS A 407 -31.18 -27.60 22.36
CA HIS A 407 -32.11 -26.50 22.08
C HIS A 407 -32.70 -25.84 23.34
N ASP A 408 -32.62 -26.49 24.51
CA ASP A 408 -33.23 -26.04 25.77
C ASP A 408 -32.17 -25.92 26.89
N MET A 409 -31.47 -24.78 26.97
CA MET A 409 -30.49 -24.47 28.03
C MET A 409 -30.78 -23.08 28.65
N PRO A 410 -30.78 -22.92 29.99
CA PRO A 410 -31.00 -21.63 30.64
C PRO A 410 -29.83 -20.64 30.44
N PRO A 411 -30.09 -19.31 30.34
CA PRO A 411 -29.04 -18.30 30.15
C PRO A 411 -27.98 -18.25 31.26
N ASP A 412 -28.33 -18.59 32.51
CA ASP A 412 -27.43 -18.55 33.67
C ASP A 412 -26.19 -19.48 33.56
N GLN A 413 -26.18 -20.43 32.61
CA GLN A 413 -25.04 -21.32 32.38
C GLN A 413 -24.11 -20.85 31.25
N MET A 414 -24.35 -19.67 30.67
CA MET A 414 -23.47 -19.08 29.64
C MET A 414 -22.22 -18.37 30.22
N ALA A 415 -21.98 -18.47 31.54
CA ALA A 415 -21.00 -17.68 32.28
C ALA A 415 -19.75 -18.46 32.75
N GLU A 416 -19.50 -19.68 32.26
CA GLU A 416 -18.23 -20.39 32.44
C GLU A 416 -17.39 -20.34 31.15
N GLU A 417 -16.07 -20.19 31.29
CA GLU A 417 -15.16 -19.64 30.25
C GLU A 417 -14.87 -20.54 29.02
N THR A 418 -15.63 -21.62 28.79
CA THR A 418 -15.44 -22.53 27.64
C THR A 418 -16.77 -23.06 27.07
N ASP A 419 -17.19 -22.55 25.90
CA ASP A 419 -18.30 -23.12 25.12
C ASP A 419 -17.91 -24.53 24.59
N PRO A 420 -18.62 -25.62 24.97
CA PRO A 420 -18.34 -26.99 24.50
C PRO A 420 -18.50 -27.22 22.99
N TRP A 421 -19.17 -26.30 22.30
CA TRP A 421 -19.54 -26.37 20.88
C TRP A 421 -18.70 -25.44 19.98
N PHE A 422 -17.75 -24.71 20.55
CA PHE A 422 -16.85 -23.76 19.87
C PHE A 422 -16.14 -24.38 18.66
N VAL A 423 -16.45 -23.90 17.45
CA VAL A 423 -15.81 -24.39 16.20
C VAL A 423 -14.71 -23.44 15.76
N SER A 424 -13.48 -23.66 16.24
CA SER A 424 -12.33 -22.83 15.91
C SER A 424 -11.98 -22.80 14.41
N LEU A 425 -11.35 -21.71 13.95
CA LEU A 425 -10.80 -21.61 12.59
C LEU A 425 -9.80 -22.74 12.29
N GLU A 426 -8.99 -23.15 13.29
CA GLU A 426 -8.05 -24.28 13.20
C GLU A 426 -8.75 -25.64 13.04
N ASN A 427 -9.99 -25.81 13.51
CA ASN A 427 -10.80 -27.00 13.22
C ASN A 427 -11.33 -27.01 11.79
N MET A 428 -11.73 -25.84 11.27
CA MET A 428 -12.20 -25.70 9.88
C MET A 428 -11.04 -25.81 8.87
N ARG A 429 -9.85 -25.33 9.24
CA ARG A 429 -8.60 -25.55 8.50
C ARG A 429 -8.24 -27.03 8.43
N TRP A 430 -8.24 -27.72 9.57
CA TRP A 430 -8.03 -29.17 9.62
C TRP A 430 -9.05 -29.91 8.74
N LEU A 431 -10.32 -29.49 8.75
CA LEU A 431 -11.36 -30.08 7.92
C LEU A 431 -11.10 -29.86 6.42
N TYR A 432 -10.68 -28.65 6.03
CA TYR A 432 -10.27 -28.35 4.65
C TYR A 432 -9.10 -29.24 4.21
N ASP A 433 -8.00 -29.27 4.97
CA ASP A 433 -6.78 -30.04 4.63
C ASP A 433 -7.04 -31.56 4.57
N GLN A 434 -7.75 -32.11 5.56
CA GLN A 434 -7.94 -33.56 5.66
C GLN A 434 -9.08 -34.11 4.81
N LYS A 435 -10.07 -33.28 4.43
CA LYS A 435 -11.23 -33.71 3.62
C LYS A 435 -11.24 -33.06 2.25
N VAL A 436 -11.48 -31.75 2.18
CA VAL A 436 -11.74 -31.03 0.91
C VAL A 436 -10.54 -31.11 -0.04
N LYS A 437 -9.38 -30.67 0.45
CA LYS A 437 -8.13 -30.52 -0.29
C LYS A 437 -7.69 -31.81 -1.00
N THR A 438 -7.91 -32.96 -0.34
CA THR A 438 -7.57 -34.29 -0.88
C THR A 438 -8.30 -34.62 -2.20
N TYR A 439 -9.41 -33.95 -2.49
CA TYR A 439 -10.14 -34.07 -3.76
C TYR A 439 -9.93 -32.86 -4.70
N THR A 440 -9.65 -31.65 -4.18
CA THR A 440 -9.60 -30.41 -4.98
C THR A 440 -8.22 -30.03 -5.50
N ASP A 441 -7.12 -30.31 -4.79
CA ASP A 441 -5.75 -29.83 -5.11
C ASP A 441 -5.22 -30.28 -6.49
N LYS A 442 -5.83 -31.32 -7.07
CA LYS A 442 -5.56 -31.86 -8.42
C LYS A 442 -6.32 -31.15 -9.55
N TYR A 443 -7.25 -30.25 -9.21
CA TYR A 443 -8.05 -29.45 -10.13
C TYR A 443 -7.72 -27.96 -9.97
N LEU A 444 -7.92 -27.40 -8.79
CA LEU A 444 -7.73 -25.98 -8.49
C LEU A 444 -7.38 -25.78 -7.00
N ARG A 445 -6.53 -24.79 -6.71
CA ARG A 445 -6.05 -24.48 -5.35
C ARG A 445 -6.63 -23.18 -4.77
N GLU A 446 -6.95 -22.23 -5.64
CA GLU A 446 -7.56 -20.95 -5.28
C GLU A 446 -9.07 -21.06 -5.53
N LEU A 447 -9.77 -21.62 -4.55
CA LEU A 447 -11.16 -22.07 -4.67
C LEU A 447 -12.19 -21.02 -4.21
N PHE A 448 -11.74 -19.93 -3.56
CA PHE A 448 -12.62 -19.05 -2.80
C PHE A 448 -12.55 -17.59 -3.26
N HIS A 449 -13.70 -16.93 -3.29
CA HIS A 449 -13.84 -15.48 -3.19
C HIS A 449 -14.27 -15.09 -1.76
N CYS A 450 -14.15 -13.81 -1.43
CA CYS A 450 -14.58 -13.26 -0.15
C CYS A 450 -16.03 -12.77 -0.27
N ALA A 451 -16.93 -13.31 0.55
CA ALA A 451 -18.38 -13.07 0.46
C ALA A 451 -18.78 -11.59 0.57
N GLU A 452 -18.06 -10.80 1.37
CA GLU A 452 -18.34 -9.36 1.52
C GLU A 452 -17.67 -8.49 0.46
N CYS A 453 -16.70 -9.04 -0.27
CA CYS A 453 -15.83 -8.27 -1.14
C CYS A 453 -16.38 -8.22 -2.57
N LYS A 454 -17.08 -7.14 -2.91
CA LYS A 454 -17.59 -6.82 -4.26
C LYS A 454 -16.47 -6.60 -5.32
N SER A 455 -15.24 -7.04 -5.05
CA SER A 455 -14.06 -6.83 -5.91
C SER A 455 -13.95 -7.90 -7.00
N LEU A 456 -13.59 -7.48 -8.21
CA LEU A 456 -13.72 -8.31 -9.41
C LEU A 456 -12.60 -9.35 -9.56
N GLY A 457 -12.83 -10.54 -8.99
CA GLY A 457 -12.25 -11.79 -9.48
C GLY A 457 -10.85 -12.17 -8.97
N LYS A 458 -10.48 -11.76 -7.75
CA LYS A 458 -9.30 -12.30 -7.07
C LYS A 458 -9.70 -13.54 -6.25
N SER A 459 -9.32 -14.72 -6.73
CA SER A 459 -9.48 -15.98 -6.02
C SER A 459 -8.38 -16.21 -4.97
N TYR A 460 -8.70 -17.02 -3.97
CA TYR A 460 -7.85 -17.30 -2.81
C TYR A 460 -7.84 -18.80 -2.46
N ALA A 461 -6.70 -19.29 -1.98
CA ALA A 461 -6.65 -20.55 -1.22
C ALA A 461 -7.17 -20.35 0.21
N PHE A 462 -7.64 -21.42 0.87
CA PHE A 462 -8.35 -21.36 2.17
C PHE A 462 -7.70 -20.42 3.20
N GLU A 463 -6.41 -20.61 3.49
CA GLU A 463 -5.72 -19.81 4.52
C GLU A 463 -5.59 -18.33 4.13
N GLY A 464 -5.27 -18.04 2.86
CA GLY A 464 -5.18 -16.68 2.35
C GLY A 464 -6.55 -15.98 2.32
N MET A 465 -7.63 -16.73 2.18
CA MET A 465 -9.00 -16.20 2.27
C MET A 465 -9.34 -15.84 3.72
N ILE A 466 -9.15 -16.75 4.67
CA ILE A 466 -9.41 -16.49 6.09
C ILE A 466 -8.53 -15.34 6.64
N GLN A 467 -7.27 -15.24 6.19
CA GLN A 467 -6.40 -14.09 6.48
C GLN A 467 -6.90 -12.79 5.85
N HIS A 468 -7.41 -12.82 4.61
CA HIS A 468 -8.02 -11.65 3.98
C HIS A 468 -9.27 -11.18 4.75
N TYR A 469 -10.12 -12.11 5.19
CA TYR A 469 -11.35 -11.82 5.94
C TYR A 469 -11.02 -11.22 7.32
N GLY A 470 -10.14 -11.86 8.10
CA GLY A 470 -9.67 -11.38 9.41
C GLY A 470 -8.78 -10.14 9.39
N ALA A 471 -8.51 -9.57 8.21
CA ALA A 471 -7.76 -8.33 8.01
C ALA A 471 -8.54 -7.24 7.25
N LYS A 472 -9.81 -7.50 6.86
CA LYS A 472 -10.65 -6.55 6.11
C LYS A 472 -12.13 -6.53 6.47
N HIS A 473 -12.65 -7.56 7.13
CA HIS A 473 -14.08 -7.77 7.32
C HIS A 473 -14.47 -8.03 8.79
N THR A 474 -13.63 -8.76 9.54
CA THR A 474 -13.81 -8.99 10.98
C THR A 474 -12.53 -8.71 11.78
N THR A 475 -12.69 -8.20 13.00
CA THR A 475 -11.64 -8.11 14.03
C THR A 475 -11.55 -9.34 14.92
N ASP A 476 -12.53 -10.24 14.85
CA ASP A 476 -12.75 -11.27 15.86
C ASP A 476 -11.83 -12.48 15.64
N PHE A 477 -11.16 -12.49 14.48
CA PHE A 477 -10.10 -13.43 14.13
C PHE A 477 -8.75 -13.03 14.73
N SER A 478 -8.56 -11.79 15.20
CA SER A 478 -7.28 -11.23 15.64
C SER A 478 -7.26 -10.89 17.13
N ARG A 479 -6.19 -11.27 17.83
CA ARG A 479 -5.94 -10.86 19.22
C ARG A 479 -4.83 -9.80 19.27
N GLY A 480 -5.24 -8.55 19.05
CA GLY A 480 -4.37 -7.36 19.15
C GLY A 480 -3.30 -7.20 18.05
N ASN A 481 -3.25 -8.09 17.06
CA ASN A 481 -2.35 -8.07 15.91
C ASN A 481 -3.09 -8.61 14.68
N ILE A 482 -2.71 -8.19 13.46
CA ILE A 482 -3.34 -8.60 12.17
C ILE A 482 -3.19 -10.12 11.89
N VAL A 483 -2.46 -10.86 12.73
CA VAL A 483 -2.32 -12.32 12.64
C VAL A 483 -3.59 -13.02 13.15
N VAL A 484 -4.23 -13.79 12.27
CA VAL A 484 -5.37 -14.67 12.62
C VAL A 484 -4.96 -15.67 13.72
N HIS A 485 -5.67 -15.65 14.86
CA HIS A 485 -5.38 -16.48 16.02
C HIS A 485 -6.14 -17.82 15.96
N TRP A 486 -5.80 -18.63 14.96
CA TRP A 486 -6.47 -19.86 14.52
C TRP A 486 -7.06 -20.76 15.62
N GLN A 487 -6.32 -20.98 16.71
CA GLN A 487 -6.70 -21.92 17.77
C GLN A 487 -7.85 -21.43 18.68
N SER A 488 -8.08 -20.12 18.76
CA SER A 488 -9.04 -19.50 19.70
C SER A 488 -9.90 -18.38 19.08
N ALA A 489 -9.90 -18.27 17.76
CA ALA A 489 -10.92 -17.53 17.01
C ALA A 489 -11.95 -18.53 16.48
N GLU A 490 -13.23 -18.19 16.57
CA GLU A 490 -14.30 -19.06 16.06
C GLU A 490 -14.50 -18.89 14.55
N TRP A 491 -15.07 -19.90 13.91
CA TRP A 491 -15.66 -19.76 12.60
C TRP A 491 -16.97 -18.96 12.70
N PRO A 492 -17.11 -17.84 11.96
CA PRO A 492 -18.23 -16.91 12.09
C PRO A 492 -19.54 -17.52 11.57
N ASP A 493 -20.67 -16.95 11.97
CA ASP A 493 -21.99 -17.48 11.57
C ASP A 493 -22.33 -17.25 10.11
N GLU A 494 -22.02 -16.07 9.57
CA GLU A 494 -22.03 -15.83 8.13
C GLU A 494 -20.76 -16.39 7.48
N CYS A 495 -20.87 -16.98 6.29
CA CYS A 495 -19.75 -17.66 5.65
C CYS A 495 -18.78 -16.66 5.02
N PRO A 496 -17.48 -16.67 5.37
CA PRO A 496 -16.48 -15.81 4.71
C PRO A 496 -16.10 -16.30 3.30
N LEU A 497 -16.56 -17.48 2.89
CA LEU A 497 -16.15 -18.16 1.65
C LEU A 497 -17.29 -18.19 0.62
N GLU A 498 -17.08 -17.58 -0.55
CA GLU A 498 -17.87 -17.86 -1.75
C GLU A 498 -17.10 -18.77 -2.72
N PRO A 499 -17.77 -19.66 -3.47
CA PRO A 499 -17.14 -20.40 -4.56
C PRO A 499 -16.58 -19.48 -5.65
N CYS A 500 -15.32 -19.63 -6.03
CA CYS A 500 -14.69 -18.74 -7.04
C CYS A 500 -15.30 -18.85 -8.46
N ASN A 501 -16.13 -19.87 -8.71
CA ASN A 501 -16.92 -20.04 -9.94
C ASN A 501 -18.27 -19.27 -9.93
N GLY A 502 -18.65 -18.64 -8.80
CA GLY A 502 -19.93 -17.95 -8.65
C GLY A 502 -21.15 -18.87 -8.50
N ALA A 503 -20.95 -20.16 -8.22
CA ALA A 503 -22.04 -21.08 -7.90
C ALA A 503 -22.60 -20.81 -6.50
N THR A 504 -23.91 -20.97 -6.32
CA THR A 504 -24.56 -20.91 -5.01
C THR A 504 -24.57 -22.30 -4.35
N PRO A 505 -23.72 -22.57 -3.35
CA PRO A 505 -23.58 -23.91 -2.79
C PRO A 505 -24.83 -24.29 -1.97
N ASN A 506 -25.30 -25.53 -2.13
CA ASN A 506 -26.44 -26.03 -1.36
C ASN A 506 -25.99 -27.11 -0.37
N PRO A 507 -25.72 -26.76 0.91
CA PRO A 507 -25.20 -27.70 1.90
C PRO A 507 -26.21 -28.77 2.35
N ALA A 508 -27.45 -28.77 1.86
CA ALA A 508 -28.40 -29.84 2.18
C ALA A 508 -28.00 -31.18 1.53
N LEU A 509 -28.14 -32.27 2.30
CA LEU A 509 -28.13 -33.62 1.74
C LEU A 509 -29.32 -33.79 0.77
N PRO A 510 -29.13 -34.40 -0.42
CA PRO A 510 -30.25 -34.72 -1.29
C PRO A 510 -31.21 -35.70 -0.58
N PRO A 511 -32.54 -35.56 -0.77
CA PRO A 511 -33.51 -36.40 -0.09
C PRO A 511 -33.27 -37.88 -0.44
N LYS A 512 -33.31 -38.74 0.59
CA LYS A 512 -33.18 -40.19 0.39
C LYS A 512 -34.32 -40.64 -0.53
N PRO A 513 -34.05 -41.36 -1.64
CA PRO A 513 -35.13 -41.99 -2.40
C PRO A 513 -35.91 -42.92 -1.47
N PRO A 514 -37.25 -43.00 -1.59
CA PRO A 514 -38.05 -43.84 -0.72
C PRO A 514 -37.55 -45.28 -0.78
N LYS A 515 -37.33 -45.88 0.39
CA LYS A 515 -36.89 -47.27 0.47
C LYS A 515 -37.95 -48.14 -0.21
N LYS A 516 -37.61 -48.75 -1.36
CA LYS A 516 -38.37 -49.91 -1.83
C LYS A 516 -38.31 -50.96 -0.73
N ALA A 517 -39.49 -51.40 -0.26
CA ALA A 517 -39.58 -52.56 0.63
C ALA A 517 -39.07 -53.80 -0.11
N PRO A 518 -38.52 -54.81 0.59
CA PRO A 518 -38.14 -56.07 -0.03
C PRO A 518 -39.38 -56.79 -0.57
N GLU A 519 -39.29 -57.31 -1.78
CA GLU A 519 -40.34 -58.16 -2.35
C GLU A 519 -40.35 -59.52 -1.65
N ALA A 520 -41.52 -59.91 -1.17
CA ALA A 520 -41.94 -61.30 -1.06
C ALA A 520 -43.09 -61.51 -2.07
N GLY A 521 -43.30 -62.75 -2.54
CA GLY A 521 -44.35 -63.09 -3.51
C GLY A 521 -45.77 -62.76 -3.01
N ASP A 522 -46.79 -62.82 -3.87
CA ASP A 522 -46.87 -63.73 -5.02
C ASP A 522 -47.89 -63.26 -6.10
N THR A 523 -47.98 -64.02 -7.19
CA THR A 523 -49.09 -64.10 -8.17
C THR A 523 -49.52 -62.86 -8.98
N ASN A 524 -48.96 -62.80 -10.20
CA ASN A 524 -49.67 -63.02 -11.48
C ASN A 524 -50.66 -61.98 -12.08
N HIS A 525 -50.51 -61.83 -13.41
CA HIS A 525 -51.52 -61.59 -14.46
C HIS A 525 -51.74 -60.18 -15.06
N ASN A 526 -51.61 -60.17 -16.41
CA ASN A 526 -52.19 -59.27 -17.43
C ASN A 526 -51.63 -57.83 -17.59
N GLN A 527 -50.96 -57.51 -18.72
CA GLN A 527 -51.45 -57.25 -20.11
C GLN A 527 -51.88 -55.77 -20.29
N LEU A 528 -51.67 -55.03 -21.40
CA LEU A 528 -51.06 -55.28 -22.74
C LEU A 528 -50.72 -53.91 -23.41
N LEU A 529 -49.73 -53.88 -24.33
CA LEU A 529 -49.60 -52.97 -25.49
C LEU A 529 -49.42 -51.43 -25.21
N ASP A 530 -48.92 -50.59 -26.13
CA ASP A 530 -48.39 -50.81 -27.50
C ASP A 530 -47.19 -49.89 -27.87
N ASN A 531 -46.77 -49.94 -29.14
CA ASN A 531 -45.51 -49.48 -29.70
C ASN A 531 -45.41 -48.00 -30.16
N HIS A 532 -44.13 -47.58 -30.29
CA HIS A 532 -43.51 -46.65 -31.26
C HIS A 532 -44.37 -45.63 -32.05
N ASN A 533 -43.97 -44.35 -32.04
CA ASN A 533 -43.10 -43.79 -33.10
C ASN A 533 -42.67 -42.32 -32.89
N ALA A 534 -41.60 -41.93 -33.61
CA ALA A 534 -41.19 -40.55 -33.93
C ALA A 534 -41.59 -40.23 -35.41
N PRO A 535 -41.40 -39.04 -36.04
CA PRO A 535 -40.43 -37.96 -35.69
C PRO A 535 -40.82 -36.47 -36.02
N ALA A 536 -39.88 -35.57 -35.70
CA ALA A 536 -39.44 -34.36 -36.44
C ALA A 536 -40.39 -33.23 -36.97
N GLN A 537 -40.07 -32.00 -36.51
CA GLN A 537 -39.94 -30.71 -37.26
C GLN A 537 -41.12 -29.73 -37.55
N SER A 538 -40.79 -28.43 -37.37
CA SER A 538 -41.22 -27.22 -38.11
C SER A 538 -42.52 -26.41 -37.80
N ALA A 539 -42.30 -25.27 -37.09
CA ALA A 539 -42.69 -23.87 -37.40
C ALA A 539 -44.16 -23.37 -37.63
N TYR A 540 -44.58 -22.40 -36.78
CA TYR A 540 -45.47 -21.21 -37.01
C TYR A 540 -46.95 -21.41 -37.47
N PRO A 541 -47.94 -20.58 -37.00
CA PRO A 541 -48.13 -19.16 -37.41
C PRO A 541 -48.56 -18.18 -36.27
N SER A 542 -49.43 -17.19 -36.52
CA SER A 542 -49.47 -15.87 -35.83
C SER A 542 -50.87 -15.19 -35.70
N ASN A 543 -50.98 -14.14 -34.86
CA ASN A 543 -52.00 -13.05 -34.82
C ASN A 543 -53.46 -13.38 -34.35
N GLN A 544 -54.34 -12.48 -33.85
CA GLN A 544 -54.31 -11.00 -33.59
C GLN A 544 -55.42 -10.48 -32.61
N ASN A 545 -55.44 -9.14 -32.33
CA ASN A 545 -56.48 -8.28 -31.71
C ASN A 545 -56.60 -8.27 -30.15
N GLY A 546 -56.76 -7.15 -29.39
CA GLY A 546 -56.75 -5.69 -29.65
C GLY A 546 -58.13 -4.98 -29.62
N PRO A 547 -58.27 -3.63 -29.43
CA PRO A 547 -57.41 -2.59 -28.80
C PRO A 547 -58.18 -1.50 -27.97
N TYR A 548 -57.52 -0.43 -27.43
CA TYR A 548 -57.83 1.03 -27.60
C TYR A 548 -56.88 1.98 -26.80
N ASN A 549 -56.99 3.32 -26.94
CA ASN A 549 -55.93 4.36 -26.74
C ASN A 549 -56.55 5.77 -26.36
N GLN A 550 -55.90 6.92 -26.04
CA GLN A 550 -54.50 7.43 -26.05
C GLN A 550 -54.31 8.77 -25.25
N SER A 551 -53.04 9.22 -25.02
CA SER A 551 -52.56 10.62 -24.69
C SER A 551 -52.69 11.14 -23.22
N GLY A 552 -52.03 12.22 -22.75
CA GLY A 552 -51.17 13.24 -23.40
C GLY A 552 -50.45 14.26 -22.45
N HIS A 553 -49.81 15.30 -23.01
CA HIS A 553 -49.02 16.41 -22.37
C HIS A 553 -49.16 17.73 -23.23
N PRO A 554 -48.56 18.94 -22.98
CA PRO A 554 -47.56 19.39 -21.95
C PRO A 554 -47.75 20.83 -21.34
N ALA A 555 -46.70 21.33 -20.63
CA ALA A 555 -46.26 22.74 -20.42
C ALA A 555 -46.58 23.53 -19.10
N TYR A 556 -45.82 24.63 -18.90
CA TYR A 556 -45.63 25.58 -17.76
C TYR A 556 -45.78 27.04 -18.30
N PRO A 557 -45.79 28.15 -17.52
CA PRO A 557 -46.21 28.50 -16.13
C PRO A 557 -47.26 29.68 -16.20
N PRO A 558 -47.27 30.84 -15.45
CA PRO A 558 -46.76 31.25 -14.12
C PRO A 558 -47.73 32.10 -13.22
N ASP A 559 -47.22 32.50 -12.04
CA ASP A 559 -47.43 33.77 -11.28
C ASP A 559 -48.74 34.18 -10.54
N ALA A 560 -48.51 35.03 -9.51
CA ALA A 560 -49.38 36.04 -8.86
C ALA A 560 -50.38 35.70 -7.72
N HIS A 561 -49.87 35.82 -6.47
CA HIS A 561 -50.36 36.68 -5.35
C HIS A 561 -51.81 36.65 -4.73
N THR A 562 -51.81 36.96 -3.41
CA THR A 562 -52.82 37.69 -2.59
C THR A 562 -54.13 37.05 -2.06
N SER A 563 -54.07 36.66 -0.77
CA SER A 563 -54.77 37.26 0.39
C SER A 563 -56.30 37.38 0.55
N HIS A 564 -56.74 37.06 1.79
CA HIS A 564 -57.93 37.50 2.57
C HIS A 564 -59.32 36.82 2.46
N VAL A 565 -59.68 36.12 3.56
CA VAL A 565 -60.82 36.26 4.55
C VAL A 565 -62.02 37.22 4.22
N PRO A 566 -63.18 37.25 4.96
CA PRO A 566 -63.52 36.69 6.30
C PRO A 566 -64.97 36.16 6.56
N TYR A 567 -65.24 35.84 7.86
CA TYR A 567 -66.52 35.86 8.63
C TYR A 567 -67.37 34.59 8.88
N GLY A 568 -67.83 34.41 10.15
CA GLY A 568 -68.85 33.44 10.57
C GLY A 568 -68.84 32.97 12.05
N TYR A 569 -69.29 33.80 13.00
CA TYR A 569 -69.51 33.51 14.45
C TYR A 569 -70.80 34.26 14.90
N PRO A 570 -71.39 34.10 16.11
CA PRO A 570 -71.18 33.10 17.17
C PRO A 570 -72.49 32.51 17.77
N TYR A 571 -72.37 31.67 18.81
CA TYR A 571 -73.19 31.78 20.03
C TYR A 571 -72.43 31.19 21.25
N ALA A 572 -72.69 31.69 22.46
CA ALA A 572 -72.04 31.25 23.71
C ALA A 572 -72.94 31.52 24.94
N THR A 573 -72.75 30.77 26.04
CA THR A 573 -73.47 30.97 27.31
C THR A 573 -72.63 30.64 28.56
N ALA A 574 -72.51 31.66 29.43
CA ALA A 574 -72.30 31.62 30.90
C ALA A 574 -70.99 31.03 31.51
N THR A 575 -70.48 31.76 32.50
CA THR A 575 -69.34 31.43 33.39
C THR A 575 -69.79 31.40 34.86
N PRO A 576 -68.92 30.95 35.79
CA PRO A 576 -68.48 31.87 36.87
C PRO A 576 -66.94 31.92 37.08
N ALA A 577 -66.51 32.80 38.00
CA ALA A 577 -65.12 33.24 38.28
C ALA A 577 -64.31 32.23 39.17
N ASP A 578 -62.99 32.02 39.05
CA ASP A 578 -61.81 32.88 39.41
C ASP A 578 -61.47 32.83 40.93
N PRO A 579 -60.20 32.95 41.43
CA PRO A 579 -58.91 33.18 40.77
C PRO A 579 -57.73 32.23 41.12
N HIS A 580 -56.72 32.14 40.23
CA HIS A 580 -55.31 32.56 40.52
C HIS A 580 -54.24 32.05 39.50
N GLN A 581 -53.16 32.84 39.40
CA GLN A 581 -51.85 32.59 38.78
C GLN A 581 -51.75 32.56 37.23
N HIS A 582 -50.92 33.48 36.70
CA HIS A 582 -50.46 33.49 35.31
C HIS A 582 -49.52 32.32 35.02
N VAL A 583 -49.75 31.60 33.92
CA VAL A 583 -48.75 30.75 33.27
C VAL A 583 -48.17 31.49 32.07
N TYR A 584 -46.84 31.58 32.01
CA TYR A 584 -46.11 32.27 30.95
C TYR A 584 -45.92 31.34 29.75
N TYR A 585 -46.62 31.60 28.64
CA TYR A 585 -46.37 30.87 27.39
C TYR A 585 -45.11 31.43 26.70
N PRO A 586 -44.11 30.60 26.34
CA PRO A 586 -42.96 31.05 25.58
C PRO A 586 -43.37 31.42 24.12
N PRO A 587 -42.65 32.35 23.48
CA PRO A 587 -42.94 32.76 22.10
C PRO A 587 -42.61 31.66 21.08
N PRO A 588 -43.20 31.69 19.87
CA PRO A 588 -42.91 30.72 18.82
C PRO A 588 -41.46 30.80 18.35
N VAL A 589 -40.83 29.64 18.15
CA VAL A 589 -39.41 29.53 17.82
C VAL A 589 -39.15 29.94 16.37
N ASN A 590 -38.15 30.81 16.16
CA ASN A 590 -37.74 31.30 14.85
C ASN A 590 -36.77 30.28 14.19
N PRO A 591 -37.02 29.77 12.98
CA PRO A 591 -36.12 28.81 12.30
C PRO A 591 -34.68 29.30 12.12
N ARG A 592 -34.48 30.63 12.01
CA ARG A 592 -33.15 31.23 11.90
C ARG A 592 -32.36 31.20 13.21
N ASN A 593 -33.05 31.15 14.35
CA ASN A 593 -32.41 30.95 15.65
C ASN A 593 -31.98 29.48 15.77
N LEU A 594 -32.85 28.51 15.47
CA LEU A 594 -32.55 27.08 15.60
C LEU A 594 -31.25 26.63 14.90
N TYR A 595 -30.96 27.17 13.71
CA TYR A 595 -29.69 26.88 13.03
C TYR A 595 -28.48 27.51 13.76
N GLN A 596 -28.63 28.73 14.28
CA GLN A 596 -27.58 29.38 15.08
C GLN A 596 -27.38 28.65 16.41
N ASP A 597 -28.46 28.30 17.11
CA ASP A 597 -28.44 27.52 18.36
C ASP A 597 -27.73 26.16 18.16
N GLN A 598 -27.89 25.54 16.98
CA GLN A 598 -27.18 24.33 16.57
C GLN A 598 -25.69 24.55 16.29
N VAL A 599 -25.32 25.61 15.54
CA VAL A 599 -23.92 25.98 15.26
C VAL A 599 -23.19 26.36 16.54
N ASP A 600 -23.84 27.12 17.43
CA ASP A 600 -23.29 27.56 18.71
C ASP A 600 -23.15 26.37 19.67
N PHE A 601 -24.14 25.47 19.75
CA PHE A 601 -24.00 24.21 20.51
C PHE A 601 -22.81 23.38 20.00
N LEU A 602 -22.73 23.17 18.68
CA LEU A 602 -21.65 22.42 18.04
C LEU A 602 -20.29 23.04 18.37
N ALA A 603 -20.15 24.36 18.27
CA ALA A 603 -18.89 25.05 18.47
C ALA A 603 -18.47 25.15 19.95
N ASN A 604 -19.41 25.31 20.88
CA ASN A 604 -19.13 25.24 22.32
C ASN A 604 -18.70 23.82 22.71
N LEU A 605 -19.39 22.79 22.23
CA LEU A 605 -19.06 21.40 22.51
C LEU A 605 -17.72 20.97 21.92
N ALA A 606 -17.45 21.34 20.67
CA ALA A 606 -16.18 21.03 20.02
C ALA A 606 -14.99 21.67 20.78
N ARG A 607 -15.19 22.90 21.27
CA ARG A 607 -14.27 23.63 22.15
C ARG A 607 -14.08 22.94 23.50
N GLU A 608 -15.16 22.58 24.19
CA GLU A 608 -15.13 21.85 25.47
C GLU A 608 -14.20 20.64 25.38
N ILE A 609 -14.46 19.73 24.42
CA ILE A 609 -13.69 18.49 24.26
C ILE A 609 -12.24 18.78 23.85
N TRP A 610 -12.02 19.74 22.95
CA TRP A 610 -10.68 20.13 22.47
C TRP A 610 -9.78 20.67 23.59
N ASP A 611 -10.36 21.44 24.52
CA ASP A 611 -9.66 21.97 25.69
C ASP A 611 -9.50 20.89 26.78
N THR A 612 -10.48 19.99 26.99
CA THR A 612 -10.36 18.87 27.94
C THR A 612 -9.23 17.90 27.54
N ILE A 613 -9.11 17.54 26.26
CA ILE A 613 -8.02 16.66 25.77
C ILE A 613 -6.69 17.40 25.56
N ALA A 614 -6.58 18.67 25.95
CA ALA A 614 -5.34 19.42 25.85
C ALA A 614 -4.27 18.94 26.86
N GLY A 615 -3.01 19.22 26.53
CA GLY A 615 -1.85 18.92 27.40
C GLY A 615 -1.43 17.46 27.45
N ILE A 616 -2.04 16.57 26.65
CA ILE A 616 -1.56 15.20 26.43
C ILE A 616 -0.35 15.27 25.50
N GLN A 617 0.82 14.81 25.96
CA GLN A 617 2.02 14.74 25.12
C GLN A 617 1.92 13.63 24.08
N SER A 618 2.52 13.84 22.91
CA SER A 618 2.48 12.91 21.77
C SER A 618 1.06 12.56 21.25
N LEU A 619 0.05 13.37 21.56
CA LEU A 619 -1.25 13.29 20.91
C LEU A 619 -1.18 13.91 19.50
N GLU A 620 -1.20 13.07 18.48
CA GLU A 620 -1.29 13.44 17.06
C GLU A 620 -2.54 14.27 16.78
N GLU A 621 -2.41 15.36 16.00
CA GLU A 621 -3.54 16.26 15.69
C GLU A 621 -4.66 15.55 14.92
N SER A 622 -4.35 14.54 14.11
CA SER A 622 -5.35 13.68 13.45
C SER A 622 -6.24 12.94 14.45
N VAL A 623 -5.63 12.34 15.49
CA VAL A 623 -6.35 11.66 16.58
C VAL A 623 -7.15 12.67 17.40
N ARG A 624 -6.57 13.85 17.67
CA ARG A 624 -7.22 14.92 18.44
C ARG A 624 -8.47 15.45 17.74
N VAL A 625 -8.36 15.81 16.46
CA VAL A 625 -9.47 16.33 15.65
C VAL A 625 -10.52 15.24 15.46
N HIS A 626 -10.15 14.02 15.09
CA HIS A 626 -11.10 12.91 14.96
C HIS A 626 -11.85 12.63 16.27
N THR A 627 -11.16 12.68 17.43
CA THR A 627 -11.80 12.52 18.75
C THR A 627 -12.86 13.60 19.00
N VAL A 628 -12.55 14.88 18.71
CA VAL A 628 -13.52 15.97 18.83
C VAL A 628 -14.71 15.76 17.89
N LEU A 629 -14.47 15.42 16.61
CA LEU A 629 -15.54 15.23 15.62
C LEU A 629 -16.49 14.08 16.00
N HIS A 630 -15.97 12.95 16.48
CA HIS A 630 -16.78 11.81 16.91
C HIS A 630 -17.74 12.20 18.05
N HIS A 631 -17.22 12.83 19.12
CA HIS A 631 -18.04 13.26 20.27
C HIS A 631 -19.01 14.39 19.92
N VAL A 632 -18.62 15.30 19.02
CA VAL A 632 -19.50 16.34 18.48
C VAL A 632 -20.69 15.70 17.76
N VAL A 633 -20.46 14.77 16.83
CA VAL A 633 -21.56 14.08 16.14
C VAL A 633 -22.44 13.31 17.12
N SER A 634 -21.85 12.51 18.01
CA SER A 634 -22.57 11.67 18.98
C SER A 634 -23.48 12.49 19.91
N ARG A 635 -22.94 13.52 20.57
CA ARG A 635 -23.70 14.35 21.50
C ARG A 635 -24.67 15.30 20.80
N PHE A 636 -24.36 15.80 19.61
CA PHE A 636 -25.30 16.59 18.79
C PHE A 636 -26.50 15.73 18.37
N LYS A 637 -26.26 14.48 17.93
CA LYS A 637 -27.31 13.50 17.61
C LYS A 637 -28.18 13.17 18.83
N ALA A 638 -27.59 13.05 20.01
CA ALA A 638 -28.33 12.85 21.26
C ALA A 638 -29.16 14.09 21.69
N HIS A 639 -28.74 15.31 21.34
CA HIS A 639 -29.42 16.55 21.74
C HIS A 639 -30.53 16.97 20.74
N PHE A 640 -30.27 16.87 19.43
CA PHE A 640 -31.18 17.33 18.37
C PHE A 640 -31.88 16.20 17.59
N GLY A 641 -31.54 14.93 17.83
CA GLY A 641 -32.16 13.77 17.17
C GLY A 641 -31.67 13.47 15.75
N GLY A 642 -30.76 14.28 15.20
CA GLY A 642 -30.15 14.10 13.88
C GLY A 642 -28.65 14.45 13.89
N GLU A 643 -27.89 13.96 12.91
CA GLU A 643 -26.44 14.24 12.81
C GLU A 643 -26.18 15.62 12.19
N PRO A 644 -25.11 16.34 12.61
CA PRO A 644 -24.73 17.60 12.00
C PRO A 644 -24.16 17.35 10.58
N THR A 645 -24.47 18.22 9.63
CA THR A 645 -23.95 18.11 8.27
C THR A 645 -22.51 18.61 8.17
N LEU A 646 -21.75 18.10 7.20
CA LEU A 646 -20.40 18.59 6.91
C LEU A 646 -20.40 20.06 6.41
N ASP A 647 -21.54 20.56 5.94
CA ASP A 647 -21.77 21.99 5.68
C ASP A 647 -21.87 22.82 6.97
N MET A 648 -22.66 22.37 7.95
CA MET A 648 -22.78 23.02 9.26
C MET A 648 -21.44 23.03 10.03
N LEU A 649 -20.70 21.90 9.98
CA LEU A 649 -19.36 21.82 10.57
C LEU A 649 -18.38 22.79 9.88
N ALA A 650 -18.41 22.88 8.55
CA ALA A 650 -17.57 23.84 7.81
C ALA A 650 -17.94 25.29 8.15
N ASP A 651 -19.23 25.62 8.21
CA ASP A 651 -19.74 26.95 8.58
C ASP A 651 -19.24 27.36 9.98
N ALA A 652 -19.38 26.47 10.97
CA ALA A 652 -18.85 26.68 12.32
C ALA A 652 -17.33 26.91 12.32
N LEU A 653 -16.56 26.10 11.59
CA LEU A 653 -15.09 26.26 11.47
C LEU A 653 -14.67 27.56 10.77
N PHE A 654 -15.46 28.05 9.81
CA PHE A 654 -15.14 29.31 9.13
C PHE A 654 -15.54 30.54 9.96
N ASN A 655 -16.72 30.53 10.57
CA ASN A 655 -17.38 31.72 11.09
C ASN A 655 -17.46 31.83 12.63
N HIS A 656 -17.40 30.74 13.39
CA HIS A 656 -17.55 30.78 14.86
C HIS A 656 -16.21 30.93 15.60
N GLU A 657 -16.06 31.94 16.47
CA GLU A 657 -14.75 32.29 17.06
C GLU A 657 -14.10 31.18 17.89
N LEU A 658 -14.90 30.41 18.64
CA LEU A 658 -14.38 29.29 19.46
C LEU A 658 -13.68 28.20 18.63
N MET A 659 -14.02 28.07 17.34
CA MET A 659 -13.51 27.01 16.47
C MET A 659 -12.10 27.26 15.94
N ARG A 660 -11.50 28.45 16.14
CA ARG A 660 -10.20 28.83 15.56
C ARG A 660 -9.07 27.79 15.76
N PRO A 661 -8.78 27.27 16.97
CA PRO A 661 -7.71 26.26 17.12
C PRO A 661 -8.02 24.95 16.40
N ILE A 662 -9.29 24.52 16.40
CA ILE A 662 -9.74 23.29 15.73
C ILE A 662 -9.67 23.46 14.21
N LYS A 663 -9.97 24.65 13.69
CA LYS A 663 -9.88 25.05 12.27
C LYS A 663 -8.45 25.05 11.75
N ASP A 664 -7.53 25.53 12.58
CA ASP A 664 -6.13 25.79 12.24
C ASP A 664 -5.21 24.59 12.60
N ALA A 665 -5.69 23.63 13.41
CA ALA A 665 -5.06 22.34 13.69
C ALA A 665 -4.57 21.64 12.40
N GLY A 666 -3.29 21.27 12.37
CA GLY A 666 -2.55 20.97 11.14
C GLY A 666 -2.14 19.52 10.95
N GLU A 667 -1.22 19.31 10.01
CA GLU A 667 -0.44 18.08 9.77
C GLU A 667 -1.24 16.79 9.45
N MET A 668 -2.56 16.91 9.23
CA MET A 668 -3.43 15.78 8.86
C MET A 668 -3.38 15.47 7.36
N ALA A 669 -3.44 14.18 7.00
CA ALA A 669 -3.61 13.72 5.63
C ALA A 669 -5.03 13.19 5.37
N CYS A 670 -5.44 13.17 4.10
CA CYS A 670 -6.76 12.63 3.71
C CYS A 670 -6.70 11.12 3.48
N MET A 671 -7.44 10.35 4.30
CA MET A 671 -7.49 8.89 4.23
C MET A 671 -7.98 8.38 2.87
N THR A 672 -9.03 8.97 2.27
CA THR A 672 -9.46 8.60 0.92
C THR A 672 -8.38 8.83 -0.15
N CYS A 673 -7.62 9.93 -0.09
CA CYS A 673 -6.51 10.17 -1.03
C CYS A 673 -5.39 9.13 -0.88
N ILE A 674 -5.03 8.77 0.34
CA ILE A 674 -4.04 7.72 0.63
C ILE A 674 -4.56 6.38 0.11
N SER A 675 -5.75 5.97 0.58
CA SER A 675 -6.39 4.68 0.28
C SER A 675 -6.60 4.44 -1.21
N SER A 676 -6.98 5.47 -1.97
CA SER A 676 -7.17 5.39 -3.43
C SER A 676 -5.89 5.07 -4.22
N ASN A 677 -4.72 5.18 -3.57
CA ASN A 677 -3.41 5.06 -4.20
C ASN A 677 -2.49 4.06 -3.45
N LEU A 678 -3.06 3.24 -2.55
CA LEU A 678 -2.35 2.15 -1.87
C LEU A 678 -2.16 0.94 -2.79
N ASP A 679 -0.95 0.77 -3.33
CA ASP A 679 -0.43 -0.58 -3.54
C ASP A 679 -0.33 -1.29 -2.18
N GLY A 680 -0.78 -2.53 -2.08
CA GLY A 680 -1.03 -3.24 -0.81
C GLY A 680 0.17 -3.42 0.14
N PHE A 681 1.38 -3.05 -0.26
CA PHE A 681 2.58 -2.97 0.59
C PHE A 681 2.66 -1.68 1.42
N VAL A 682 1.96 -0.60 1.03
CA VAL A 682 2.05 0.72 1.68
C VAL A 682 1.27 0.76 3.01
N ALA A 683 0.22 -0.06 3.16
CA ALA A 683 -0.55 -0.20 4.40
C ALA A 683 0.27 -0.74 5.60
N PHE A 684 1.47 -1.29 5.36
CA PHE A 684 2.40 -1.76 6.39
C PHE A 684 3.55 -0.76 6.67
N LYS A 685 3.49 0.46 6.13
CA LYS A 685 4.43 1.54 6.49
C LYS A 685 3.92 2.27 7.75
N PRO A 686 4.84 2.70 8.64
CA PRO A 686 4.53 3.63 9.74
C PRO A 686 3.75 4.87 9.27
N TYR A 687 2.85 5.41 10.10
CA TYR A 687 2.01 6.58 9.80
C TYR A 687 2.76 7.74 9.13
N ALA A 688 3.89 8.18 9.72
CA ALA A 688 4.75 9.22 9.14
C ALA A 688 5.20 8.91 7.69
N LYS A 689 5.37 7.63 7.32
CA LYS A 689 5.72 7.16 5.97
C LYS A 689 4.50 6.81 5.09
N ARG A 690 3.27 6.81 5.63
CA ARG A 690 2.03 6.85 4.83
C ARG A 690 1.73 8.28 4.39
N ILE A 691 1.88 9.26 5.29
CA ILE A 691 1.53 10.67 5.02
C ILE A 691 2.63 11.46 4.28
N ALA A 692 3.91 11.09 4.39
CA ALA A 692 5.04 11.88 3.84
C ALA A 692 4.99 12.17 2.33
N ASP A 693 4.40 11.29 1.52
CA ASP A 693 4.28 11.47 0.07
C ASP A 693 3.02 12.28 -0.33
N TYR A 694 2.20 12.71 0.64
CA TYR A 694 0.90 13.37 0.44
C TYR A 694 0.90 14.82 0.94
N LYS A 695 -0.03 15.61 0.40
CA LYS A 695 -0.30 16.95 0.93
C LYS A 695 -0.94 16.83 2.31
N LEU A 696 -0.31 17.45 3.31
CA LEU A 696 -0.92 17.69 4.62
C LEU A 696 -1.83 18.92 4.59
N TYR A 697 -2.83 18.92 5.45
CA TYR A 697 -3.89 19.91 5.54
C TYR A 697 -4.11 20.33 7.01
N ASN A 698 -4.68 21.52 7.19
CA ASN A 698 -5.39 21.85 8.43
C ASN A 698 -6.87 21.46 8.33
N THR A 699 -7.58 21.33 9.44
CA THR A 699 -8.98 20.85 9.48
C THR A 699 -9.89 21.54 8.46
N SER A 700 -9.82 22.87 8.36
CA SER A 700 -10.66 23.63 7.41
C SER A 700 -10.31 23.35 5.95
N SER A 701 -9.03 23.24 5.60
CA SER A 701 -8.61 22.88 4.24
C SER A 701 -8.79 21.40 3.91
N LEU A 702 -8.74 20.50 4.90
CA LEU A 702 -9.03 19.08 4.76
C LEU A 702 -10.50 18.84 4.43
N ILE A 703 -11.41 19.44 5.20
CA ILE A 703 -12.86 19.39 4.93
C ILE A 703 -13.17 20.01 3.57
N THR A 704 -12.57 21.16 3.23
CA THR A 704 -12.75 21.79 1.90
C THR A 704 -12.26 20.87 0.77
N HIS A 705 -11.13 20.19 0.95
CA HIS A 705 -10.59 19.21 0.01
C HIS A 705 -11.49 17.98 -0.14
N PHE A 706 -11.92 17.37 0.96
CA PHE A 706 -12.77 16.18 0.95
C PHE A 706 -14.11 16.47 0.26
N LYS A 707 -14.72 17.63 0.54
CA LYS A 707 -15.93 18.11 -0.14
C LYS A 707 -15.72 18.32 -1.64
N ALA A 708 -14.61 18.90 -2.06
CA ALA A 708 -14.36 19.24 -3.46
C ALA A 708 -13.84 18.07 -4.33
N VAL A 709 -13.22 17.05 -3.73
CA VAL A 709 -12.51 15.97 -4.45
C VAL A 709 -13.15 14.59 -4.26
N HIS A 710 -13.85 14.34 -3.15
CA HIS A 710 -14.38 13.02 -2.81
C HIS A 710 -15.91 12.96 -2.69
N LEU A 711 -16.56 13.99 -2.15
CA LEU A 711 -18.03 14.04 -2.03
C LEU A 711 -18.73 14.44 -3.34
N GLY A 712 -18.70 13.53 -4.31
CA GLY A 712 -19.64 13.52 -5.43
C GLY A 712 -21.03 13.02 -5.01
N SER A 713 -22.05 13.31 -5.82
CA SER A 713 -23.48 13.05 -5.54
C SER A 713 -23.91 11.57 -5.39
N ASP A 714 -22.98 10.62 -5.51
CA ASP A 714 -23.21 9.17 -5.39
C ASP A 714 -21.93 8.46 -4.89
N SER A 715 -21.18 9.11 -3.99
CA SER A 715 -19.83 8.70 -3.59
C SER A 715 -19.77 7.59 -2.54
N GLY A 716 -20.79 7.46 -1.69
CA GLY A 716 -20.90 6.41 -0.67
C GLY A 716 -19.91 6.48 0.51
N LEU A 717 -19.10 7.54 0.60
CA LEU A 717 -18.11 7.76 1.66
C LEU A 717 -18.75 8.47 2.88
N ASP A 718 -18.36 8.09 4.09
CA ASP A 718 -18.74 8.80 5.33
C ASP A 718 -17.59 9.69 5.80
N TRP A 719 -17.82 11.00 5.84
CA TRP A 719 -16.81 11.99 6.24
C TRP A 719 -16.30 11.82 7.67
N LYS A 720 -17.01 11.07 8.51
CA LYS A 720 -16.59 10.74 9.89
C LYS A 720 -15.41 9.76 9.91
N GLU A 721 -15.40 8.81 8.98
CA GLU A 721 -14.43 7.70 8.92
C GLU A 721 -13.41 7.88 7.78
N ASP A 722 -13.87 8.19 6.56
CA ASP A 722 -13.05 8.19 5.34
C ASP A 722 -12.18 9.46 5.16
N MET A 723 -12.36 10.48 6.00
CA MET A 723 -11.74 11.80 5.78
C MET A 723 -10.32 11.93 6.34
N ILE A 724 -10.06 11.45 7.56
CA ILE A 724 -8.83 11.72 8.33
C ILE A 724 -7.98 10.45 8.40
N GLU A 725 -6.76 10.48 7.88
CA GLU A 725 -5.80 9.40 8.09
C GLU A 725 -5.34 9.37 9.55
N LEU A 726 -5.51 8.23 10.21
CA LEU A 726 -5.09 8.03 11.60
C LEU A 726 -3.75 7.28 11.72
N PRO A 727 -3.03 7.45 12.84
CA PRO A 727 -1.87 6.63 13.21
C PRO A 727 -2.21 5.15 13.40
N GLU A 728 -1.18 4.32 13.57
CA GLU A 728 -1.35 2.93 14.00
C GLU A 728 -2.15 2.81 15.31
N ASP A 729 -2.91 1.72 15.43
CA ASP A 729 -3.43 1.18 16.69
C ASP A 729 -2.42 1.29 17.84
N ASP A 730 -1.18 0.87 17.61
CA ASP A 730 -0.12 0.88 18.63
C ASP A 730 0.29 2.30 19.06
N ASN A 731 0.22 3.29 18.18
CA ASN A 731 0.49 4.69 18.52
C ASN A 731 -0.67 5.27 19.33
N ILE A 732 -1.92 4.93 18.99
CA ILE A 732 -3.10 5.36 19.74
C ILE A 732 -3.14 4.66 21.12
N ARG A 733 -2.75 3.38 21.21
CA ARG A 733 -2.59 2.64 22.47
C ARG A 733 -1.56 3.26 23.41
N GLN A 734 -0.46 3.79 22.88
CA GLN A 734 0.56 4.48 23.67
C GLN A 734 0.04 5.74 24.38
N LEU A 735 -1.10 6.32 23.94
CA LEU A 735 -1.75 7.42 24.66
C LEU A 735 -2.19 7.01 26.08
N LEU A 736 -2.39 5.71 26.35
CA LEU A 736 -2.70 5.18 27.69
C LEU A 736 -1.63 5.55 28.74
N ILE A 737 -0.38 5.77 28.30
CA ILE A 737 0.76 6.14 29.15
C ILE A 737 1.31 7.54 28.82
N ALA A 738 0.56 8.36 28.06
CA ALA A 738 1.00 9.69 27.68
C ALA A 738 1.00 10.67 28.86
N ILE A 739 2.06 11.47 28.97
CA ILE A 739 2.18 12.51 29.99
C ILE A 739 1.05 13.53 29.80
N GLY A 740 0.25 13.75 30.85
CA GLY A 740 -0.92 14.63 30.82
C GLY A 740 -2.24 13.94 30.51
N MET A 741 -2.26 12.61 30.32
CA MET A 741 -3.47 11.78 30.36
C MET A 741 -4.04 11.70 31.79
N ASN A 742 -5.35 11.53 31.91
CA ASN A 742 -6.09 11.24 33.15
C ASN A 742 -7.36 10.43 32.84
N ASP A 743 -8.11 10.01 33.86
CA ASP A 743 -9.33 9.18 33.70
C ASP A 743 -10.36 9.78 32.72
N GLU A 744 -10.58 11.10 32.75
CA GLU A 744 -11.54 11.80 31.91
C GLU A 744 -11.10 11.84 30.43
N LYS A 745 -9.84 12.21 30.17
CA LYS A 745 -9.26 12.25 28.83
C LYS A 745 -9.17 10.85 28.21
N LEU A 746 -8.80 9.86 29.02
CA LEU A 746 -8.82 8.46 28.58
C LEU A 746 -10.24 8.03 28.24
N GLY A 747 -11.24 8.36 29.07
CA GLY A 747 -12.65 8.09 28.78
C GLY A 747 -13.13 8.69 27.46
N LEU A 748 -12.72 9.94 27.15
CA LEU A 748 -13.03 10.57 25.87
C LEU A 748 -12.37 9.85 24.68
N ILE A 749 -11.07 9.55 24.75
CA ILE A 749 -10.34 8.92 23.63
C ILE A 749 -10.76 7.45 23.45
N ALA A 750 -10.94 6.70 24.54
CA ALA A 750 -11.34 5.30 24.50
C ALA A 750 -12.81 5.09 24.07
N ALA A 751 -13.69 6.08 24.26
CA ALA A 751 -15.04 6.03 23.69
C ALA A 751 -15.03 6.04 22.13
N VAL A 752 -14.01 6.67 21.53
CA VAL A 752 -13.81 6.70 20.07
C VAL A 752 -13.08 5.46 19.58
N PHE A 753 -12.14 4.94 20.38
CA PHE A 753 -11.32 3.77 20.06
C PHE A 753 -11.53 2.58 21.03
N PRO A 754 -12.76 2.06 21.20
CA PRO A 754 -13.09 1.11 22.28
C PRO A 754 -12.43 -0.28 22.14
N LYS A 755 -11.84 -0.59 20.98
CA LYS A 755 -11.07 -1.83 20.74
C LYS A 755 -9.58 -1.70 21.11
N LEU A 756 -9.09 -0.49 21.43
CA LEU A 756 -7.67 -0.22 21.65
C LEU A 756 -7.30 -0.14 23.15
N PHE A 757 -8.25 0.23 24.01
CA PHE A 757 -8.02 0.40 25.45
C PHE A 757 -8.68 -0.72 26.27
N PRO A 758 -8.18 -1.03 27.49
CA PRO A 758 -8.76 -2.10 28.31
C PRO A 758 -10.21 -1.79 28.74
N ASN A 759 -11.01 -2.82 28.94
CA ASN A 759 -12.35 -2.71 29.53
C ASN A 759 -12.44 -3.62 30.77
N PRO A 760 -12.70 -3.09 31.98
CA PRO A 760 -12.86 -1.67 32.32
C PRO A 760 -11.59 -0.86 32.09
N LEU A 761 -11.75 0.45 31.83
CA LEU A 761 -10.62 1.36 31.67
C LEU A 761 -9.80 1.42 32.97
N PRO A 762 -8.45 1.37 32.89
CA PRO A 762 -7.60 1.55 34.05
C PRO A 762 -7.71 3.00 34.54
N ARG A 763 -7.57 3.19 35.86
CA ARG A 763 -7.47 4.52 36.46
C ARG A 763 -6.04 5.01 36.37
N ILE A 764 -5.85 6.18 35.77
CA ILE A 764 -4.58 6.87 35.60
C ILE A 764 -4.39 7.90 36.73
N GLY A 765 -5.49 8.48 37.24
CA GLY A 765 -5.50 9.46 38.34
C GLY A 765 -5.88 10.88 37.94
#